data_AF-Q67LG1-F1
#
_entry.id   AF-Q67LG1-F1
#
_cell.length_a   1.000
_cell.length_b   1.000
_cell.length_c   1.000
_cell.angle_alpha   90.00
_cell.angle_beta   90.00
_cell.angle_gamma   90.00
#
_symmetry.space_group_name_H-M   'P 1'
#
loop_
_entity.id
_entity.type
_entity.pdbx_description
1 polymer ?
#
loop_
_entity_poly.entity_id
_entity_poly.type
_entity_poly.pdbx_seq_one_letter_code
_entity_poly.pdbx_strand_id
1 'polypeptide(L)'
;MKLEDMLGREVLVFDGAMGTMLQAQGLAPGACPDVWNLERPEDVIAVHRAYVEAGAQILETNTFGSTPIRLGHYGLQDRCRDIVVAGVRCAREAAAGRAWVAGSMGPLGALVEPLGELPFDEAYAQFAVQARAFAEAQPDFIIIETIADLNELRAAVLACRDHAPGIRIIAQITLDPSGRAFTGTDPETAALVLQSLGADVIGFNCSVGPDLLVEAVARMARVARVPISVQPNAGLPLLQPDGATRFPMGPEEFAAYGPKLVEAGAALVGGCCGTTPEHIRRLRAAVEGLKPPARPGPLAHTLGLASRTRSLFFVEQNLPVVIGERINPTGRKLLTRDIREGAFQRVRAEAKQQVEAGAAVLDVNVGVPLIDEPAAMARAVRVIQDAVDVPLCLDSPDPAALEAGLKACVGKPLLNSFSLEEGRAEAVLPLARRYGAAVLGLTIDEKGIPASAEQRLAIARRLVAAAEAHGIPRHDVVIDPLALTAGAQQAEAKETLKAIRWITDELGVLASLGVSNISFGLPNRHFLNAVYLSMAVTEGLAMAIMNPLDERMMDTVRALRLFLNRDRNAAVYMQAVGPKRLVHTVEEALKAAAKAGEIAPAAVTPSSGAASGPAPAGGRDGAATPAEPATPAPADLADELGRRLHDAILEGDREAIVPLVEQGLAEGRDPMDMLNRHLIPAIEEVGRLFGEGIYFLPQLMLSAQAMKKAFARLKPEIQKAKVGQTEIGTVVLATVQGDIHDIGKNIVAVLLENYGFRVVDLGRDVKNEVVLEEARKVGADMVGLSALMTTTMPQMKRVIELFAREGFDCPVIVGGAATTKAFAEQIGARGHGRDAQEAVALALEVLKERRAGRKGDAG
;
A
#
# COMPACT_ATOMS: atom_id res chain seq x y z
N MET A 1 -17.49 -10.72 -35.16
CA MET A 1 -17.78 -9.42 -34.50
C MET A 1 -16.49 -8.97 -33.83
N LYS A 2 -16.11 -7.69 -33.85
CA LYS A 2 -14.86 -7.26 -33.22
C LYS A 2 -15.10 -7.09 -31.73
N LEU A 3 -14.14 -7.55 -30.93
CA LEU A 3 -14.15 -7.47 -29.47
C LEU A 3 -14.38 -6.03 -28.95
N GLU A 4 -13.81 -5.06 -29.66
CA GLU A 4 -13.93 -3.61 -29.39
C GLU A 4 -15.37 -3.11 -29.43
N ASP A 5 -16.24 -3.76 -30.22
CA ASP A 5 -17.64 -3.37 -30.35
C ASP A 5 -18.49 -3.83 -29.15
N MET A 6 -18.00 -4.80 -28.36
CA MET A 6 -18.74 -5.48 -27.29
C MET A 6 -18.27 -5.08 -25.88
N LEU A 7 -16.97 -4.79 -25.72
CA LEU A 7 -16.38 -4.46 -24.42
C LEU A 7 -17.10 -3.25 -23.78
N GLY A 8 -17.72 -3.45 -22.61
CA GLY A 8 -18.49 -2.41 -21.91
C GLY A 8 -19.88 -2.11 -22.49
N ARG A 9 -20.34 -2.86 -23.51
CA ARG A 9 -21.71 -2.78 -24.05
C ARG A 9 -22.54 -4.03 -23.75
N GLU A 10 -21.88 -5.18 -23.71
CA GLU A 10 -22.45 -6.46 -23.35
C GLU A 10 -21.67 -7.06 -22.19
N VAL A 11 -22.33 -7.93 -21.42
CA VAL A 11 -21.65 -8.71 -20.39
C VAL A 11 -20.94 -9.89 -21.06
N LEU A 12 -19.61 -9.94 -20.92
CA LEU A 12 -18.79 -11.04 -21.42
C LEU A 12 -18.48 -12.03 -20.30
N VAL A 13 -18.45 -13.32 -20.65
CA VAL A 13 -18.22 -14.40 -19.69
C VAL A 13 -16.85 -15.05 -19.92
N PHE A 14 -15.99 -14.99 -18.92
CA PHE A 14 -14.73 -15.72 -18.83
C PHE A 14 -14.97 -17.20 -18.50
N ASP A 15 -13.94 -18.02 -18.69
CA ASP A 15 -13.91 -19.39 -18.19
C ASP A 15 -13.74 -19.45 -16.66
N GLY A 16 -13.48 -20.67 -16.17
CA GLY A 16 -13.25 -20.96 -14.77
C GLY A 16 -11.83 -21.45 -14.52
N ALA A 17 -11.60 -22.13 -13.39
CA ALA A 17 -10.27 -22.58 -13.02
C ALA A 17 -9.63 -23.55 -14.04
N MET A 18 -8.37 -23.27 -14.40
CA MET A 18 -7.49 -24.20 -15.13
C MET A 18 -6.82 -25.20 -14.19
N GLY A 19 -6.17 -24.72 -13.13
CA GLY A 19 -5.34 -25.55 -12.25
C GLY A 19 -6.09 -26.72 -11.60
N THR A 20 -7.28 -26.47 -11.03
CA THR A 20 -8.08 -27.53 -10.40
C THR A 20 -8.64 -28.53 -11.41
N MET A 21 -8.86 -28.11 -12.66
CA MET A 21 -9.30 -29.01 -13.75
C MET A 21 -8.17 -29.92 -14.21
N LEU A 22 -6.94 -29.41 -14.32
CA LEU A 22 -5.76 -30.23 -14.63
C LEU A 22 -5.43 -31.21 -13.50
N GLN A 23 -5.65 -30.83 -12.24
CA GLN A 23 -5.52 -31.74 -11.11
C GLN A 23 -6.52 -32.89 -11.16
N ALA A 24 -7.77 -32.62 -11.55
CA ALA A 24 -8.76 -33.66 -11.79
C ALA A 24 -8.37 -34.62 -12.94
N GLN A 25 -7.50 -34.16 -13.87
CA GLN A 25 -6.91 -34.96 -14.95
C GLN A 25 -5.56 -35.61 -14.57
N GLY A 26 -5.16 -35.54 -13.30
CA GLY A 26 -3.98 -36.21 -12.77
C GLY A 26 -2.72 -35.37 -12.66
N LEU A 27 -2.80 -34.03 -12.75
CA LEU A 27 -1.67 -33.16 -12.41
C LEU A 27 -1.33 -33.34 -10.91
N ALA A 28 -0.11 -33.76 -10.63
CA ALA A 28 0.34 -33.99 -9.26
C ALA A 28 0.40 -32.68 -8.46
N PRO A 29 0.07 -32.69 -7.15
CA PRO A 29 0.27 -31.54 -6.29
C PRO A 29 1.72 -31.02 -6.34
N GLY A 30 1.89 -29.71 -6.48
CA GLY A 30 3.19 -29.05 -6.57
C GLY A 30 3.87 -29.10 -7.94
N ALA A 31 3.31 -29.82 -8.93
CA ALA A 31 3.83 -29.78 -10.30
C ALA A 31 3.53 -28.43 -10.98
N CYS A 32 4.35 -28.07 -11.97
CA CYS A 32 4.13 -26.89 -12.82
C CYS A 32 2.98 -27.16 -13.81
N PRO A 33 1.82 -26.49 -13.71
CA PRO A 33 0.74 -26.67 -14.68
C PRO A 33 1.13 -26.15 -16.07
N ASP A 34 1.89 -25.05 -16.13
CA ASP A 34 2.24 -24.35 -17.37
C ASP A 34 3.01 -25.24 -18.36
N VAL A 35 3.89 -26.13 -17.86
CA VAL A 35 4.70 -27.02 -18.71
C VAL A 35 3.84 -28.02 -19.51
N TRP A 36 2.61 -28.30 -19.06
CA TRP A 36 1.69 -29.16 -19.79
C TRP A 36 1.28 -28.58 -21.15
N ASN A 37 1.46 -27.28 -21.38
CA ASN A 37 1.30 -26.70 -22.71
C ASN A 37 2.22 -27.36 -23.76
N LEU A 38 3.37 -27.89 -23.31
CA LEU A 38 4.36 -28.57 -24.14
C LEU A 38 4.25 -30.10 -24.02
N GLU A 39 4.11 -30.62 -22.81
CA GLU A 39 4.19 -32.06 -22.54
C GLU A 39 2.86 -32.78 -22.73
N ARG A 40 1.74 -32.10 -22.43
CA ARG A 40 0.39 -32.66 -22.43
C ARG A 40 -0.64 -31.67 -23.04
N PRO A 41 -0.40 -31.15 -24.26
CA PRO A 41 -1.23 -30.10 -24.85
C PRO A 41 -2.69 -30.50 -25.03
N GLU A 42 -2.95 -31.78 -25.36
CA GLU A 42 -4.31 -32.28 -25.56
C GLU A 42 -5.18 -32.20 -24.30
N ASP A 43 -4.58 -32.41 -23.11
CA ASP A 43 -5.28 -32.31 -21.84
C ASP A 43 -5.67 -30.85 -21.54
N VAL A 44 -4.76 -29.89 -21.81
CA VAL A 44 -5.01 -28.45 -21.70
C VAL A 44 -6.11 -28.01 -22.68
N ILE A 45 -6.03 -28.45 -23.94
CA ILE A 45 -7.03 -28.18 -24.98
C ILE A 45 -8.40 -28.73 -24.55
N ALA A 46 -8.45 -29.92 -23.96
CA ALA A 46 -9.68 -30.53 -23.48
C ALA A 46 -10.36 -29.69 -22.38
N VAL A 47 -9.58 -29.14 -21.42
CA VAL A 47 -10.12 -28.23 -20.39
C VAL A 47 -10.71 -26.98 -21.03
N HIS A 48 -9.96 -26.30 -21.90
CA HIS A 48 -10.48 -25.12 -22.61
C HIS A 48 -11.75 -25.42 -23.40
N ARG A 49 -11.77 -26.55 -24.13
CA ARG A 49 -12.92 -26.96 -24.94
C ARG A 49 -14.17 -27.16 -24.08
N ALA A 50 -14.02 -27.74 -22.88
CA ALA A 50 -15.12 -27.90 -21.93
C ALA A 50 -15.71 -26.54 -21.48
N TYR A 51 -14.87 -25.51 -21.30
CA TYR A 51 -15.35 -24.16 -20.97
C TYR A 51 -16.04 -23.47 -22.15
N VAL A 52 -15.52 -23.62 -23.38
CA VAL A 52 -16.21 -23.11 -24.58
C VAL A 52 -17.59 -23.76 -24.74
N GLU A 53 -17.69 -25.07 -24.50
CA GLU A 53 -18.97 -25.80 -24.51
C GLU A 53 -19.92 -25.40 -23.37
N ALA A 54 -19.39 -24.88 -22.26
CA ALA A 54 -20.17 -24.27 -21.20
C ALA A 54 -20.64 -22.84 -21.52
N GLY A 55 -20.14 -22.23 -22.60
CA GLY A 55 -20.52 -20.87 -23.01
C GLY A 55 -19.56 -19.78 -22.56
N ALA A 56 -18.34 -20.12 -22.14
CA ALA A 56 -17.27 -19.15 -21.97
C ALA A 56 -16.98 -18.46 -23.32
N GLN A 57 -16.87 -17.13 -23.28
CA GLN A 57 -16.55 -16.29 -24.43
C GLN A 57 -15.10 -15.83 -24.41
N ILE A 58 -14.44 -15.88 -23.26
CA ILE A 58 -13.02 -15.57 -23.13
C ILE A 58 -12.37 -16.73 -22.37
N LEU A 59 -11.24 -17.23 -22.89
CA LEU A 59 -10.44 -18.28 -22.30
C LEU A 59 -9.13 -17.71 -21.78
N GLU A 60 -8.76 -18.03 -20.55
CA GLU A 60 -7.45 -17.69 -20.00
C GLU A 60 -6.44 -18.78 -20.36
N THR A 61 -5.30 -18.40 -20.93
CA THR A 61 -4.24 -19.38 -21.26
C THR A 61 -3.68 -20.04 -20.00
N ASN A 62 -3.23 -21.28 -20.10
CA ASN A 62 -2.51 -21.97 -19.03
C ASN A 62 -1.07 -21.43 -18.89
N THR A 63 -0.90 -20.15 -18.55
CA THR A 63 0.39 -19.45 -18.48
C THR A 63 0.57 -18.60 -17.21
N PHE A 64 -0.29 -18.82 -16.22
CA PHE A 64 -0.32 -18.07 -14.97
C PHE A 64 1.05 -17.95 -14.30
N GLY A 65 1.82 -19.04 -14.21
CA GLY A 65 3.13 -19.11 -13.58
C GLY A 65 4.30 -18.91 -14.54
N SER A 66 4.06 -18.48 -15.78
CA SER A 66 5.06 -18.50 -16.87
C SER A 66 6.01 -17.30 -16.87
N THR A 67 6.52 -16.87 -15.71
CA THR A 67 7.62 -15.90 -15.60
C THR A 67 8.94 -16.61 -15.27
N PRO A 68 10.12 -16.08 -15.66
CA PRO A 68 11.38 -16.79 -15.45
C PRO A 68 11.65 -17.11 -13.98
N ILE A 69 11.37 -16.19 -13.05
CA ILE A 69 11.53 -16.42 -11.60
C ILE A 69 10.64 -17.55 -11.08
N ARG A 70 9.37 -17.64 -11.52
CA ARG A 70 8.45 -18.72 -11.13
C ARG A 70 8.83 -20.04 -11.75
N LEU A 71 9.14 -20.05 -13.04
CA LEU A 71 9.59 -21.24 -13.77
C LEU A 71 10.94 -21.76 -13.27
N GLY A 72 11.79 -20.89 -12.72
CA GLY A 72 13.06 -21.25 -12.09
C GLY A 72 12.92 -22.25 -10.95
N HIS A 73 11.80 -22.24 -10.22
CA HIS A 73 11.52 -23.23 -9.17
C HIS A 73 11.42 -24.66 -9.72
N TYR A 74 11.12 -24.79 -11.02
CA TYR A 74 11.00 -26.06 -11.72
C TYR A 74 12.21 -26.35 -12.63
N GLY A 75 13.24 -25.49 -12.62
CA GLY A 75 14.37 -25.56 -13.54
C GLY A 75 14.00 -25.21 -14.99
N LEU A 76 12.92 -24.43 -15.19
CA LEU A 76 12.35 -24.09 -16.49
C LEU A 76 12.46 -22.61 -16.84
N GLN A 77 13.32 -21.84 -16.14
CA GLN A 77 13.44 -20.38 -16.33
C GLN A 77 13.66 -19.97 -17.80
N ASP A 78 14.43 -20.76 -18.55
CA ASP A 78 14.77 -20.49 -19.95
C ASP A 78 13.66 -20.93 -20.94
N ARG A 79 12.57 -21.54 -20.44
CA ARG A 79 11.46 -22.06 -21.25
C ARG A 79 10.22 -21.16 -21.26
N CYS A 80 10.28 -19.98 -20.63
CA CYS A 80 9.18 -19.02 -20.56
C CYS A 80 8.51 -18.78 -21.91
N ARG A 81 9.30 -18.43 -22.94
CA ARG A 81 8.79 -18.18 -24.29
C ARG A 81 8.04 -19.37 -24.87
N ASP A 82 8.65 -20.56 -24.85
CA ASP A 82 8.07 -21.76 -25.46
C ASP A 82 6.74 -22.14 -24.80
N ILE A 83 6.70 -22.06 -23.46
CA ILE A 83 5.51 -22.39 -22.66
C ILE A 83 4.38 -21.41 -22.96
N VAL A 84 4.68 -20.10 -23.04
CA VAL A 84 3.69 -19.05 -23.33
C VAL A 84 3.12 -19.21 -24.73
N VAL A 85 3.98 -19.37 -25.74
CA VAL A 85 3.56 -19.55 -27.14
C VAL A 85 2.68 -20.80 -27.27
N ALA A 86 3.07 -21.90 -26.63
CA ALA A 86 2.29 -23.13 -26.63
C ALA A 86 0.94 -22.98 -25.90
N GLY A 87 0.90 -22.26 -24.78
CA GLY A 87 -0.34 -22.00 -24.03
C GLY A 87 -1.36 -21.19 -24.83
N VAL A 88 -0.91 -20.12 -25.52
CA VAL A 88 -1.76 -19.35 -26.43
C VAL A 88 -2.26 -20.22 -27.58
N ARG A 89 -1.40 -21.06 -28.16
CA ARG A 89 -1.80 -22.01 -29.22
C ARG A 89 -2.90 -22.97 -28.74
N CYS A 90 -2.73 -23.60 -27.56
CA CYS A 90 -3.72 -24.54 -27.00
C CYS A 90 -5.08 -23.87 -26.80
N ALA A 91 -5.10 -22.67 -26.21
CA ALA A 91 -6.34 -21.93 -26.01
C ALA A 91 -6.99 -21.51 -27.34
N ARG A 92 -6.19 -21.08 -28.32
CA ARG A 92 -6.66 -20.69 -29.66
C ARG A 92 -7.28 -21.86 -30.43
N GLU A 93 -6.66 -23.03 -30.34
CA GLU A 93 -7.17 -24.26 -30.94
C GLU A 93 -8.51 -24.67 -30.32
N ALA A 94 -8.60 -24.67 -28.99
CA ALA A 94 -9.84 -25.00 -28.29
C ALA A 94 -10.97 -23.98 -28.56
N ALA A 95 -10.63 -22.69 -28.65
CA ALA A 95 -11.57 -21.62 -28.97
C ALA A 95 -12.24 -21.85 -30.33
N ALA A 96 -11.49 -22.30 -31.34
CA ALA A 96 -11.98 -22.53 -32.71
C ALA A 96 -12.84 -21.37 -33.25
N GLY A 97 -12.45 -20.12 -32.94
CA GLY A 97 -13.16 -18.90 -33.33
C GLY A 97 -14.45 -18.60 -32.56
N ARG A 98 -14.80 -19.38 -31.52
CA ARG A 98 -16.00 -19.20 -30.68
C ARG A 98 -15.74 -18.41 -29.40
N ALA A 99 -14.48 -18.25 -29.00
CA ALA A 99 -14.05 -17.51 -27.83
C ALA A 99 -12.77 -16.71 -28.13
N TRP A 100 -12.57 -15.63 -27.37
CA TRP A 100 -11.32 -14.88 -27.33
C TRP A 100 -10.32 -15.54 -26.38
N VAL A 101 -9.04 -15.24 -26.56
CA VAL A 101 -7.93 -15.78 -25.76
C VAL A 101 -7.27 -14.65 -24.98
N ALA A 102 -7.24 -14.76 -23.65
CA ALA A 102 -6.52 -13.88 -22.77
C ALA A 102 -5.23 -14.57 -22.27
N GLY A 103 -4.08 -13.96 -22.55
CA GLY A 103 -2.79 -14.39 -22.03
C GLY A 103 -2.70 -14.16 -20.53
N SER A 104 -2.80 -15.22 -19.72
CA SER A 104 -2.74 -15.14 -18.25
C SER A 104 -1.31 -14.89 -17.74
N MET A 105 -1.16 -13.88 -16.89
CA MET A 105 0.06 -13.44 -16.23
C MET A 105 -0.21 -13.31 -14.72
N GLY A 106 0.31 -14.25 -13.93
CA GLY A 106 0.19 -14.26 -12.48
C GLY A 106 1.34 -13.55 -11.75
N PRO A 107 1.35 -13.58 -10.40
CA PRO A 107 2.40 -12.97 -9.60
C PRO A 107 3.75 -13.70 -9.72
N LEU A 108 4.84 -12.96 -9.49
CA LEU A 108 6.21 -13.46 -9.38
C LEU A 108 6.42 -14.34 -8.15
N GLY A 109 5.56 -14.20 -7.14
CA GLY A 109 5.69 -14.91 -5.87
C GLY A 109 6.80 -14.36 -4.97
N ALA A 110 7.20 -13.11 -5.17
CA ALA A 110 8.15 -12.37 -4.36
C ALA A 110 7.62 -10.96 -4.11
N LEU A 111 7.84 -10.42 -2.91
CA LEU A 111 7.46 -9.04 -2.60
C LEU A 111 8.43 -8.06 -3.26
N VAL A 112 7.89 -7.05 -3.94
CA VAL A 112 8.67 -5.96 -4.54
C VAL A 112 9.04 -4.93 -3.46
N GLU A 113 10.20 -4.31 -3.60
CA GLU A 113 10.60 -3.17 -2.76
C GLU A 113 9.48 -2.09 -2.71
N PRO A 114 9.32 -1.37 -1.59
CA PRO A 114 10.08 -1.47 -0.33
C PRO A 114 9.65 -2.59 0.62
N LEU A 115 8.63 -3.40 0.28
CA LEU A 115 8.09 -4.43 1.19
C LEU A 115 8.91 -5.71 1.21
N GLY A 116 9.47 -6.08 0.07
CA GLY A 116 10.41 -7.19 -0.07
C GLY A 116 11.77 -6.75 -0.58
N GLU A 117 12.52 -7.74 -1.07
CA GLU A 117 13.90 -7.58 -1.51
C GLU A 117 14.03 -7.45 -3.04
N LEU A 118 12.96 -7.72 -3.80
CA LEU A 118 13.00 -7.67 -5.26
C LEU A 118 12.91 -6.21 -5.75
N PRO A 119 13.94 -5.65 -6.39
CA PRO A 119 13.89 -4.29 -6.92
C PRO A 119 12.82 -4.16 -8.00
N PHE A 120 12.21 -2.97 -8.09
CA PHE A 120 11.15 -2.70 -9.07
C PHE A 120 11.57 -2.97 -10.52
N ASP A 121 12.78 -2.56 -10.90
CA ASP A 121 13.30 -2.77 -12.26
C ASP A 121 13.55 -4.26 -12.56
N GLU A 122 13.89 -5.07 -11.53
CA GLU A 122 14.04 -6.52 -11.69
C GLU A 122 12.68 -7.20 -11.83
N ALA A 123 11.69 -6.82 -11.01
CA ALA A 123 10.32 -7.29 -11.16
C ALA A 123 9.76 -6.98 -12.56
N TYR A 124 9.96 -5.74 -13.04
CA TYR A 124 9.64 -5.34 -14.41
C TYR A 124 10.33 -6.24 -15.43
N ALA A 125 11.62 -6.53 -15.27
CA ALA A 125 12.38 -7.35 -16.20
C ALA A 125 11.83 -8.78 -16.30
N GLN A 126 11.36 -9.37 -15.19
CA GLN A 126 10.71 -10.68 -15.17
C GLN A 126 9.42 -10.68 -16.00
N PHE A 127 8.53 -9.72 -15.77
CA PHE A 127 7.30 -9.58 -16.55
C PHE A 127 7.57 -9.26 -18.02
N ALA A 128 8.62 -8.49 -18.31
CA ALA A 128 9.01 -8.12 -19.67
C ALA A 128 9.37 -9.33 -20.54
N VAL A 129 9.89 -10.42 -19.96
CA VAL A 129 10.14 -11.66 -20.71
C VAL A 129 8.83 -12.30 -21.15
N GLN A 130 7.87 -12.43 -20.24
CA GLN A 130 6.56 -13.00 -20.55
C GLN A 130 5.76 -12.11 -21.52
N ALA A 131 5.78 -10.79 -21.32
CA ALA A 131 5.14 -9.82 -22.21
C ALA A 131 5.65 -9.90 -23.65
N ARG A 132 6.98 -10.06 -23.85
CA ARG A 132 7.56 -10.29 -25.20
C ARG A 132 7.05 -11.59 -25.82
N ALA A 133 6.92 -12.65 -25.04
CA ALA A 133 6.37 -13.92 -25.53
C ALA A 133 4.88 -13.77 -25.93
N PHE A 134 4.10 -12.98 -25.20
CA PHE A 134 2.73 -12.64 -25.62
C PHE A 134 2.70 -11.79 -26.90
N ALA A 135 3.61 -10.82 -27.06
CA ALA A 135 3.70 -10.03 -28.28
C ALA A 135 3.98 -10.90 -29.53
N GLU A 136 4.73 -11.99 -29.37
CA GLU A 136 4.94 -13.00 -30.41
C GLU A 136 3.70 -13.87 -30.62
N ALA A 137 3.10 -14.39 -29.55
CA ALA A 137 2.00 -15.33 -29.62
C ALA A 137 0.65 -14.69 -30.00
N GLN A 138 0.52 -13.37 -29.82
CA GLN A 138 -0.64 -12.55 -30.11
C GLN A 138 -1.96 -13.11 -29.54
N PRO A 139 -2.13 -13.24 -28.21
CA PRO A 139 -3.46 -13.38 -27.62
C PRO A 139 -4.30 -12.12 -27.87
N ASP A 140 -5.63 -12.22 -27.69
CA ASP A 140 -6.54 -11.08 -27.87
C ASP A 140 -6.45 -10.07 -26.71
N PHE A 141 -6.09 -10.56 -25.53
CA PHE A 141 -5.79 -9.79 -24.33
C PHE A 141 -4.55 -10.31 -23.63
N ILE A 142 -3.97 -9.50 -22.74
CA ILE A 142 -3.17 -9.97 -21.61
C ILE A 142 -3.99 -9.71 -20.36
N ILE A 143 -4.17 -10.73 -19.52
CA ILE A 143 -4.80 -10.61 -18.21
C ILE A 143 -3.74 -10.79 -17.13
N ILE A 144 -3.51 -9.72 -16.36
CA ILE A 144 -2.64 -9.71 -15.21
C ILE A 144 -3.53 -9.95 -13.99
N GLU A 145 -3.36 -11.10 -13.35
CA GLU A 145 -4.33 -11.62 -12.37
C GLU A 145 -3.67 -12.13 -11.08
N THR A 146 -4.44 -12.17 -10.00
CA THR A 146 -4.03 -12.71 -8.68
C THR A 146 -2.80 -12.02 -8.06
N ILE A 147 -2.50 -10.78 -8.45
CA ILE A 147 -1.45 -9.97 -7.82
C ILE A 147 -2.05 -9.24 -6.62
N ALA A 148 -1.40 -9.34 -5.45
CA ALA A 148 -1.86 -8.75 -4.20
C ALA A 148 -1.08 -7.49 -3.77
N ASP A 149 0.02 -7.18 -4.45
CA ASP A 149 0.80 -5.95 -4.27
C ASP A 149 0.60 -5.01 -5.46
N LEU A 150 0.17 -3.77 -5.18
CA LEU A 150 0.01 -2.75 -6.19
C LEU A 150 1.33 -2.44 -6.93
N ASN A 151 2.48 -2.53 -6.26
CA ASN A 151 3.76 -2.20 -6.91
C ASN A 151 4.20 -3.28 -7.91
N GLU A 152 4.01 -4.55 -7.57
CA GLU A 152 4.17 -5.66 -8.50
C GLU A 152 3.25 -5.53 -9.73
N LEU A 153 1.98 -5.18 -9.49
CA LEU A 153 1.01 -4.99 -10.57
C LEU A 153 1.38 -3.80 -11.48
N ARG A 154 1.94 -2.72 -10.93
CA ARG A 154 2.51 -1.60 -11.71
C ARG A 154 3.62 -2.08 -12.64
N ALA A 155 4.55 -2.89 -12.13
CA ALA A 155 5.66 -3.42 -12.93
C ALA A 155 5.15 -4.28 -14.10
N ALA A 156 4.16 -5.14 -13.85
CA ALA A 156 3.54 -5.98 -14.88
C ALA A 156 2.82 -5.17 -15.96
N VAL A 157 2.02 -4.17 -15.58
CA VAL A 157 1.31 -3.31 -16.54
C VAL A 157 2.29 -2.53 -17.41
N LEU A 158 3.34 -1.96 -16.82
CA LEU A 158 4.38 -1.24 -17.57
C LEU A 158 5.12 -2.18 -18.53
N ALA A 159 5.51 -3.37 -18.09
CA ALA A 159 6.18 -4.36 -18.93
C ALA A 159 5.31 -4.76 -20.13
N CYS A 160 4.01 -4.96 -19.93
CA CYS A 160 3.07 -5.24 -21.01
C CYS A 160 2.90 -4.04 -21.96
N ARG A 161 2.83 -2.81 -21.44
CA ARG A 161 2.72 -1.61 -22.27
C ARG A 161 3.97 -1.37 -23.12
N ASP A 162 5.15 -1.63 -22.58
CA ASP A 162 6.43 -1.40 -23.26
C ASP A 162 6.77 -2.53 -24.25
N HIS A 163 6.36 -3.76 -23.98
CA HIS A 163 6.77 -4.93 -24.78
C HIS A 163 5.65 -5.63 -25.55
N ALA A 164 4.38 -5.33 -25.26
CA ALA A 164 3.22 -5.80 -26.00
C ALA A 164 2.20 -4.66 -26.27
N PRO A 165 2.63 -3.49 -26.80
CA PRO A 165 1.79 -2.28 -26.90
C PRO A 165 0.52 -2.46 -27.75
N GLY A 166 0.50 -3.44 -28.65
CA GLY A 166 -0.65 -3.74 -29.52
C GLY A 166 -1.73 -4.61 -28.88
N ILE A 167 -1.50 -5.13 -27.67
CA ILE A 167 -2.42 -6.04 -26.97
C ILE A 167 -3.10 -5.29 -25.82
N ARG A 168 -4.41 -5.53 -25.67
CA ARG A 168 -5.21 -4.93 -24.59
C ARG A 168 -4.88 -5.56 -23.24
N ILE A 169 -4.85 -4.77 -22.18
CA ILE A 169 -4.47 -5.23 -20.83
C ILE A 169 -5.67 -5.21 -19.90
N ILE A 170 -5.95 -6.36 -19.29
CA ILE A 170 -6.85 -6.52 -18.15
C ILE A 170 -5.96 -6.61 -16.90
N ALA A 171 -6.14 -5.72 -15.93
CA ALA A 171 -5.36 -5.72 -14.68
C ALA A 171 -6.29 -5.94 -13.48
N GLN A 172 -6.12 -7.08 -12.80
CA GLN A 172 -6.89 -7.45 -11.63
C GLN A 172 -6.01 -7.47 -10.39
N ILE A 173 -6.56 -6.95 -9.29
CA ILE A 173 -5.94 -7.05 -7.97
C ILE A 173 -6.77 -8.01 -7.12
N THR A 174 -6.11 -8.80 -6.26
CA THR A 174 -6.84 -9.70 -5.36
C THR A 174 -7.02 -9.06 -3.97
N LEU A 175 -8.17 -9.32 -3.34
CA LEU A 175 -8.56 -8.76 -2.05
C LEU A 175 -8.63 -9.85 -0.98
N ASP A 176 -8.28 -9.52 0.25
CA ASP A 176 -8.52 -10.37 1.40
C ASP A 176 -9.90 -10.09 2.04
N PRO A 177 -10.32 -10.82 3.08
CA PRO A 177 -11.61 -10.62 3.74
C PRO A 177 -11.86 -9.22 4.33
N SER A 178 -10.85 -8.35 4.46
CA SER A 178 -11.02 -6.95 4.85
C SER A 178 -11.56 -6.06 3.72
N GLY A 179 -11.62 -6.58 2.49
CA GLY A 179 -11.99 -5.83 1.30
C GLY A 179 -10.88 -4.93 0.76
N ARG A 180 -9.63 -5.15 1.19
CA ARG A 180 -8.41 -4.52 0.67
C ARG A 180 -7.46 -5.60 0.14
N ALA A 181 -6.55 -5.20 -0.73
CA ALA A 181 -5.43 -6.05 -1.11
C ALA A 181 -4.52 -6.29 0.09
N PHE A 182 -3.75 -7.38 0.07
CA PHE A 182 -2.87 -7.77 1.18
C PHE A 182 -1.89 -6.66 1.63
N THR A 183 -1.49 -5.79 0.70
CA THR A 183 -0.64 -4.62 1.00
C THR A 183 -1.40 -3.35 1.39
N GLY A 184 -2.70 -3.45 1.65
CA GLY A 184 -3.58 -2.36 2.13
C GLY A 184 -4.28 -1.54 1.03
N THR A 185 -4.09 -1.85 -0.25
CA THR A 185 -4.70 -1.11 -1.37
C THR A 185 -6.21 -1.32 -1.42
N ASP A 186 -7.00 -0.25 -1.46
CA ASP A 186 -8.46 -0.33 -1.63
C ASP A 186 -8.92 -0.32 -3.09
N PRO A 187 -10.18 -0.73 -3.36
CA PRO A 187 -10.79 -0.71 -4.70
C PRO A 187 -10.63 0.59 -5.48
N GLU A 188 -10.85 1.75 -4.85
CA GLU A 188 -10.76 3.05 -5.50
C GLU A 188 -9.31 3.39 -5.89
N THR A 189 -8.36 3.10 -5.01
CA THR A 189 -6.92 3.30 -5.25
C THR A 189 -6.44 2.40 -6.38
N ALA A 190 -6.79 1.10 -6.35
CA ALA A 190 -6.43 0.17 -7.41
C ALA A 190 -6.97 0.64 -8.76
N ALA A 191 -8.25 1.02 -8.84
CA ALA A 191 -8.83 1.53 -10.08
C ALA A 191 -8.13 2.77 -10.61
N LEU A 192 -7.92 3.77 -9.75
CA LEU A 192 -7.29 5.02 -10.14
C LEU A 192 -5.88 4.79 -10.70
N VAL A 193 -5.08 3.97 -10.03
CA VAL A 193 -3.69 3.70 -10.43
C VAL A 193 -3.64 2.87 -11.71
N LEU A 194 -4.33 1.73 -11.75
CA LEU A 194 -4.26 0.80 -12.89
C LEU A 194 -4.77 1.41 -14.18
N GLN A 195 -5.89 2.13 -14.14
CA GLN A 195 -6.41 2.80 -15.33
C GLN A 195 -5.53 3.99 -15.77
N SER A 196 -4.77 4.61 -14.85
CA SER A 196 -3.85 5.71 -15.19
C SER A 196 -2.54 5.22 -15.79
N LEU A 197 -2.07 4.03 -15.42
CA LEU A 197 -1.00 3.30 -16.13
C LEU A 197 -1.46 2.81 -17.52
N GLY A 198 -2.77 2.88 -17.75
CA GLY A 198 -3.40 2.58 -19.00
C GLY A 198 -3.92 1.16 -19.10
N ALA A 199 -4.31 0.46 -18.02
CA ALA A 199 -5.08 -0.77 -18.17
C ALA A 199 -6.39 -0.51 -18.94
N ASP A 200 -6.75 -1.39 -19.89
CA ASP A 200 -7.96 -1.26 -20.71
C ASP A 200 -9.20 -1.81 -19.99
N VAL A 201 -9.00 -2.70 -19.02
CA VAL A 201 -10.00 -3.25 -18.11
C VAL A 201 -9.33 -3.40 -16.75
N ILE A 202 -10.05 -3.09 -15.68
CA ILE A 202 -9.56 -3.27 -14.31
C ILE A 202 -10.46 -4.25 -13.56
N GLY A 203 -10.03 -4.80 -12.43
CA GLY A 203 -10.91 -5.74 -11.75
C GLY A 203 -10.38 -6.44 -10.53
N PHE A 204 -11.09 -7.50 -10.16
CA PHE A 204 -10.76 -8.38 -9.06
C PHE A 204 -10.87 -9.84 -9.46
N ASN A 205 -10.01 -10.67 -8.90
CA ASN A 205 -10.14 -12.12 -9.01
C ASN A 205 -9.61 -12.81 -7.75
N CYS A 206 -10.03 -14.07 -7.58
CA CYS A 206 -9.56 -14.98 -6.54
C CYS A 206 -9.81 -14.50 -5.09
N SER A 207 -9.14 -15.16 -4.14
CA SER A 207 -9.12 -14.98 -2.68
C SER A 207 -10.46 -15.11 -1.95
N VAL A 208 -11.48 -14.37 -2.34
CA VAL A 208 -12.77 -14.27 -1.63
C VAL A 208 -13.95 -14.73 -2.51
N GLY A 209 -15.09 -14.93 -1.86
CA GLY A 209 -16.35 -15.24 -2.53
C GLY A 209 -16.95 -14.04 -3.27
N PRO A 210 -18.00 -14.27 -4.07
CA PRO A 210 -18.65 -13.22 -4.86
C PRO A 210 -19.36 -12.17 -4.01
N ASP A 211 -19.77 -12.48 -2.77
CA ASP A 211 -20.44 -11.58 -1.84
C ASP A 211 -19.59 -10.35 -1.50
N LEU A 212 -18.32 -10.55 -1.14
CA LEU A 212 -17.40 -9.46 -0.84
C LEU A 212 -17.05 -8.64 -2.10
N LEU A 213 -16.93 -9.31 -3.25
CA LEU A 213 -16.58 -8.64 -4.50
C LEU A 213 -17.70 -7.72 -5.03
N VAL A 214 -18.97 -7.97 -4.72
CA VAL A 214 -20.07 -7.06 -5.11
C VAL A 214 -19.83 -5.65 -4.54
N GLU A 215 -19.47 -5.55 -3.26
CA GLU A 215 -19.18 -4.25 -2.63
C GLU A 215 -17.91 -3.62 -3.22
N ALA A 216 -16.84 -4.40 -3.39
CA ALA A 216 -15.59 -3.92 -3.97
C ALA A 216 -15.78 -3.38 -5.39
N VAL A 217 -16.60 -4.06 -6.21
CA VAL A 217 -16.94 -3.64 -7.57
C VAL A 217 -17.73 -2.33 -7.55
N ALA A 218 -18.71 -2.18 -6.66
CA ALA A 218 -19.46 -0.93 -6.54
C ALA A 218 -18.56 0.26 -6.16
N ARG A 219 -17.56 0.04 -5.29
CA ARG A 219 -16.56 1.04 -4.93
C ARG A 219 -15.64 1.39 -6.10
N MET A 220 -15.09 0.37 -6.77
CA MET A 220 -14.27 0.50 -7.98
C MET A 220 -15.02 1.27 -9.08
N ALA A 221 -16.30 0.96 -9.27
CA ALA A 221 -17.20 1.57 -10.23
C ALA A 221 -17.36 3.09 -10.05
N ARG A 222 -17.14 3.64 -8.85
CA ARG A 222 -17.26 5.08 -8.63
C ARG A 222 -16.20 5.88 -9.38
N VAL A 223 -15.03 5.30 -9.59
CA VAL A 223 -13.83 5.97 -10.13
C VAL A 223 -13.41 5.40 -11.49
N ALA A 224 -13.95 4.25 -11.87
CA ALA A 224 -13.62 3.55 -13.11
C ALA A 224 -14.05 4.34 -14.36
N ARG A 225 -13.09 4.54 -15.27
CA ARG A 225 -13.33 5.00 -16.66
C ARG A 225 -13.46 3.84 -17.64
N VAL A 226 -12.81 2.73 -17.31
CA VAL A 226 -12.73 1.53 -18.14
C VAL A 226 -13.67 0.43 -17.61
N PRO A 227 -14.00 -0.60 -18.42
CA PRO A 227 -14.79 -1.73 -17.96
C PRO A 227 -14.17 -2.46 -16.76
N ILE A 228 -15.02 -3.16 -16.00
CA ILE A 228 -14.62 -3.90 -14.80
C ILE A 228 -14.75 -5.41 -15.04
N SER A 229 -13.70 -6.18 -14.73
CA SER A 229 -13.68 -7.65 -14.77
C SER A 229 -13.73 -8.25 -13.37
N VAL A 230 -14.50 -9.32 -13.15
CA VAL A 230 -14.63 -9.96 -11.84
C VAL A 230 -14.68 -11.48 -11.94
N GLN A 231 -13.78 -12.16 -11.23
CA GLN A 231 -13.67 -13.64 -11.25
C GLN A 231 -13.49 -14.19 -9.83
N PRO A 232 -14.59 -14.33 -9.06
CA PRO A 232 -14.55 -14.82 -7.68
C PRO A 232 -14.22 -16.32 -7.60
N ASN A 233 -13.80 -16.75 -6.40
CA ASN A 233 -13.75 -18.18 -6.06
C ASN A 233 -15.17 -18.74 -5.83
N ALA A 234 -15.34 -20.05 -5.98
CA ALA A 234 -16.57 -20.76 -5.59
C ALA A 234 -16.68 -20.93 -4.06
N GLY A 235 -16.60 -19.82 -3.32
CA GLY A 235 -16.50 -19.79 -1.87
C GLY A 235 -15.07 -19.92 -1.35
N LEU A 236 -14.91 -19.92 -0.03
CA LEU A 236 -13.60 -20.13 0.60
C LEU A 236 -13.21 -21.63 0.55
N PRO A 237 -11.93 -21.95 0.33
CA PRO A 237 -11.48 -23.33 0.23
C PRO A 237 -11.60 -24.07 1.57
N LEU A 238 -12.07 -25.31 1.52
CA LEU A 238 -12.17 -26.22 2.66
C LEU A 238 -11.37 -27.49 2.38
N LEU A 239 -10.54 -27.95 3.33
CA LEU A 239 -9.88 -29.23 3.17
C LEU A 239 -10.79 -30.40 3.54
N GLN A 240 -10.83 -31.41 2.68
CA GLN A 240 -11.54 -32.66 2.90
C GLN A 240 -10.67 -33.68 3.67
N PRO A 241 -11.27 -34.70 4.32
CA PRO A 241 -10.54 -35.72 5.09
C PRO A 241 -9.52 -36.54 4.28
N ASP A 242 -9.75 -36.68 2.98
CA ASP A 242 -8.85 -37.33 2.01
C ASP A 242 -7.67 -36.44 1.59
N GLY A 243 -7.64 -35.19 2.06
CA GLY A 243 -6.60 -34.22 1.73
C GLY A 243 -6.90 -33.37 0.49
N ALA A 244 -8.01 -33.56 -0.20
CA ALA A 244 -8.38 -32.72 -1.33
C ALA A 244 -8.96 -31.37 -0.86
N THR A 245 -8.74 -30.29 -1.61
CA THR A 245 -9.46 -29.04 -1.39
C THR A 245 -10.79 -29.06 -2.11
N ARG A 246 -11.85 -28.73 -1.37
CA ARG A 246 -13.18 -28.50 -1.91
C ARG A 246 -13.60 -27.05 -1.71
N PHE A 247 -14.15 -26.48 -2.77
CA PHE A 247 -14.84 -25.20 -2.75
C PHE A 247 -16.34 -25.48 -2.55
N PRO A 248 -16.99 -24.90 -1.51
CA PRO A 248 -18.32 -25.34 -1.09
C PRO A 248 -19.46 -24.78 -1.93
N MET A 249 -19.26 -23.64 -2.62
CA MET A 249 -20.33 -22.97 -3.37
C MET A 249 -20.70 -23.78 -4.62
N GLY A 250 -21.98 -24.07 -4.78
CA GLY A 250 -22.48 -24.79 -5.96
C GLY A 250 -22.70 -23.87 -7.18
N PRO A 251 -22.90 -24.45 -8.38
CA PRO A 251 -23.13 -23.70 -9.62
C PRO A 251 -24.30 -22.73 -9.57
N GLU A 252 -25.45 -23.13 -9.01
CA GLU A 252 -26.66 -22.31 -8.92
C GLU A 252 -26.45 -21.11 -7.97
N GLU A 253 -25.83 -21.37 -6.83
CA GLU A 253 -25.51 -20.33 -5.84
C GLU A 253 -24.51 -19.32 -6.41
N PHE A 254 -23.45 -19.79 -7.06
CA PHE A 254 -22.45 -18.94 -7.69
C PHE A 254 -23.07 -18.07 -8.80
N ALA A 255 -23.88 -18.66 -9.68
CA ALA A 255 -24.52 -17.95 -10.77
C ALA A 255 -25.50 -16.86 -10.32
N ALA A 256 -26.13 -17.03 -9.14
CA ALA A 256 -27.03 -16.02 -8.56
C ALA A 256 -26.31 -14.69 -8.23
N TYR A 257 -24.98 -14.67 -8.14
CA TYR A 257 -24.20 -13.45 -7.98
C TYR A 257 -23.86 -12.74 -9.30
N GLY A 258 -23.96 -13.42 -10.45
CA GLY A 258 -23.68 -12.83 -11.76
C GLY A 258 -24.44 -11.51 -11.99
N PRO A 259 -25.78 -11.49 -11.88
CA PRO A 259 -26.55 -10.26 -12.00
C PRO A 259 -26.17 -9.17 -10.98
N LYS A 260 -25.86 -9.55 -9.74
CA LYS A 260 -25.46 -8.61 -8.68
C LYS A 260 -24.13 -7.94 -8.99
N LEU A 261 -23.16 -8.70 -9.51
CA LEU A 261 -21.86 -8.19 -9.95
C LEU A 261 -22.02 -7.23 -11.13
N VAL A 262 -22.88 -7.57 -12.09
CA VAL A 262 -23.19 -6.69 -13.23
C VAL A 262 -23.85 -5.40 -12.74
N GLU A 263 -24.86 -5.49 -11.88
CA GLU A 263 -25.53 -4.33 -11.28
C GLU A 263 -24.54 -3.43 -10.51
N ALA A 264 -23.60 -4.01 -9.76
CA ALA A 264 -22.55 -3.28 -9.08
C ALA A 264 -21.57 -2.57 -10.03
N GLY A 265 -21.43 -3.06 -11.27
CA GLY A 265 -20.61 -2.41 -12.29
C GLY A 265 -19.73 -3.30 -13.16
N ALA A 266 -19.77 -4.62 -12.98
CA ALA A 266 -18.98 -5.55 -13.79
C ALA A 266 -19.48 -5.61 -15.23
N ALA A 267 -18.54 -5.66 -16.17
CA ALA A 267 -18.79 -5.87 -17.59
C ALA A 267 -18.22 -7.21 -18.08
N LEU A 268 -17.24 -7.76 -17.37
CA LEU A 268 -16.70 -9.08 -17.60
C LEU A 268 -16.85 -9.88 -16.31
N VAL A 269 -17.40 -11.08 -16.39
CA VAL A 269 -17.63 -11.97 -15.24
C VAL A 269 -17.09 -13.35 -15.55
N GLY A 270 -16.57 -14.08 -14.56
CA GLY A 270 -16.11 -15.45 -14.75
C GLY A 270 -15.93 -16.16 -13.42
N GLY A 271 -15.07 -17.17 -13.42
CA GLY A 271 -14.73 -17.93 -12.22
C GLY A 271 -13.24 -18.05 -12.00
N CYS A 272 -12.81 -18.11 -10.74
CA CYS A 272 -11.45 -18.49 -10.36
C CYS A 272 -11.47 -19.86 -9.69
N CYS A 273 -10.83 -20.04 -8.54
CA CYS A 273 -10.64 -21.35 -7.92
C CYS A 273 -11.96 -22.00 -7.50
N GLY A 274 -12.10 -23.30 -7.79
CA GLY A 274 -13.29 -24.09 -7.47
C GLY A 274 -14.41 -24.01 -8.50
N THR A 275 -14.33 -23.10 -9.48
CA THR A 275 -15.30 -23.02 -10.56
C THR A 275 -15.04 -24.09 -11.62
N THR A 276 -16.11 -24.57 -12.24
CA THR A 276 -16.09 -25.66 -13.22
C THR A 276 -16.92 -25.28 -14.45
N PRO A 277 -16.90 -26.05 -15.55
CA PRO A 277 -17.78 -25.80 -16.69
C PRO A 277 -19.27 -25.67 -16.33
N GLU A 278 -19.77 -26.38 -15.31
CA GLU A 278 -21.16 -26.21 -14.87
C GLU A 278 -21.40 -24.85 -14.20
N HIS A 279 -20.45 -24.33 -13.42
CA HIS A 279 -20.54 -22.97 -12.86
C HIS A 279 -20.62 -21.93 -13.97
N ILE A 280 -19.76 -22.04 -14.98
CA ILE A 280 -19.72 -21.10 -16.11
C ILE A 280 -20.99 -21.18 -16.95
N ARG A 281 -21.53 -22.39 -17.17
CA ARG A 281 -22.82 -22.57 -17.87
C ARG A 281 -23.97 -21.86 -17.16
N ARG A 282 -24.06 -22.00 -15.83
CA ARG A 282 -25.09 -21.33 -15.02
C ARG A 282 -24.88 -19.82 -14.97
N LEU A 283 -23.63 -19.37 -14.81
CA LEU A 283 -23.29 -17.95 -14.84
C LEU A 283 -23.67 -17.32 -16.19
N ARG A 284 -23.32 -17.96 -17.31
CA ARG A 284 -23.67 -17.50 -18.66
C ARG A 284 -25.17 -17.33 -18.84
N ALA A 285 -25.96 -18.30 -18.40
CA ALA A 285 -27.42 -18.21 -18.45
C ALA A 285 -27.95 -17.08 -17.55
N ALA A 286 -27.37 -16.89 -16.36
CA ALA A 286 -27.81 -15.87 -15.41
C ALA A 286 -27.56 -14.43 -15.88
N VAL A 287 -26.51 -14.20 -16.69
CA VAL A 287 -26.16 -12.86 -17.18
C VAL A 287 -26.57 -12.60 -18.64
N GLU A 288 -27.21 -13.56 -19.29
CA GLU A 288 -27.64 -13.43 -20.68
C GLU A 288 -28.65 -12.28 -20.84
N GLY A 289 -28.39 -11.41 -21.83
CA GLY A 289 -29.22 -10.23 -22.11
C GLY A 289 -29.03 -9.06 -21.14
N LEU A 290 -28.26 -9.21 -20.08
CA LEU A 290 -27.88 -8.09 -19.22
C LEU A 290 -26.90 -7.15 -19.94
N LYS A 291 -26.94 -5.88 -19.54
CA LYS A 291 -25.99 -4.86 -20.00
C LYS A 291 -25.22 -4.32 -18.81
N PRO A 292 -23.90 -4.12 -18.93
CA PRO A 292 -23.14 -3.47 -17.89
C PRO A 292 -23.64 -2.02 -17.70
N PRO A 293 -23.56 -1.49 -16.46
CA PRO A 293 -23.83 -0.07 -16.22
C PRO A 293 -22.95 0.83 -17.08
N ALA A 294 -23.50 1.97 -17.49
CA ALA A 294 -22.76 2.95 -18.27
C ALA A 294 -21.54 3.45 -17.50
N ARG A 295 -20.40 3.52 -18.20
CA ARG A 295 -19.18 4.21 -17.76
C ARG A 295 -19.14 5.59 -18.45
N PRO A 296 -18.45 6.59 -17.87
CA PRO A 296 -17.62 6.56 -16.67
C PRO A 296 -18.38 6.62 -15.34
N GLY A 297 -17.71 6.23 -14.25
CA GLY A 297 -18.18 6.46 -12.88
C GLY A 297 -18.23 7.96 -12.50
N PRO A 298 -18.96 8.33 -11.42
CA PRO A 298 -19.17 9.72 -11.00
C PRO A 298 -17.89 10.51 -10.69
N LEU A 299 -16.81 9.86 -10.27
CA LEU A 299 -15.52 10.50 -9.96
C LEU A 299 -14.48 10.29 -11.06
N ALA A 300 -14.83 9.65 -12.17
CA ALA A 300 -13.84 9.17 -13.13
C ALA A 300 -13.15 10.31 -13.93
N HIS A 301 -13.75 11.51 -13.93
CA HIS A 301 -13.20 12.73 -14.53
C HIS A 301 -12.75 13.76 -13.49
N THR A 302 -12.65 13.36 -12.23
CA THR A 302 -12.08 14.19 -11.16
C THR A 302 -10.59 13.91 -11.07
N LEU A 303 -9.77 14.95 -10.81
CA LEU A 303 -8.36 14.74 -10.48
C LEU A 303 -8.28 13.80 -9.27
N GLY A 304 -7.54 12.71 -9.42
CA GLY A 304 -7.25 11.76 -8.37
C GLY A 304 -5.75 11.56 -8.22
N LEU A 305 -5.25 11.65 -7.00
CA LEU A 305 -3.90 11.26 -6.61
C LEU A 305 -3.97 10.06 -5.67
N ALA A 306 -2.92 9.26 -5.58
CA ALA A 306 -2.91 8.07 -4.73
C ALA A 306 -1.54 7.77 -4.14
N SER A 307 -1.54 7.29 -2.90
CA SER A 307 -0.47 6.47 -2.32
C SER A 307 -0.76 4.98 -2.55
N ARG A 308 -0.03 4.08 -1.89
CA ARG A 308 -0.26 2.64 -1.96
C ARG A 308 -1.66 2.25 -1.46
N THR A 309 -2.11 2.89 -0.40
CA THR A 309 -3.26 2.44 0.41
C THR A 309 -4.44 3.38 0.34
N ARG A 310 -4.26 4.60 -0.20
CA ARG A 310 -5.27 5.65 -0.16
C ARG A 310 -5.26 6.51 -1.42
N SER A 311 -6.46 6.84 -1.89
CA SER A 311 -6.68 7.82 -2.95
C SER A 311 -7.27 9.12 -2.41
N LEU A 312 -6.92 10.23 -3.05
CA LEU A 312 -7.43 11.58 -2.80
C LEU A 312 -8.04 12.11 -4.11
N PHE A 313 -9.36 12.33 -4.11
CA PHE A 313 -10.06 12.98 -5.21
C PHE A 313 -10.33 14.45 -4.88
N PHE A 314 -10.07 15.34 -5.83
CA PHE A 314 -10.24 16.78 -5.66
C PHE A 314 -11.69 17.17 -5.96
N VAL A 315 -12.52 17.16 -4.92
CA VAL A 315 -13.96 17.44 -4.98
C VAL A 315 -14.29 18.66 -4.14
N GLU A 316 -15.34 19.39 -4.50
CA GLU A 316 -15.70 20.65 -3.87
C GLU A 316 -15.65 20.62 -2.32
N GLN A 317 -16.07 19.51 -1.71
CA GLN A 317 -16.12 19.35 -0.26
C GLN A 317 -14.75 19.35 0.45
N ASN A 318 -13.66 19.02 -0.25
CA ASN A 318 -12.32 18.98 0.36
C ASN A 318 -11.39 20.10 -0.10
N LEU A 319 -11.84 21.00 -0.98
CA LEU A 319 -11.05 22.13 -1.46
C LEU A 319 -10.99 23.26 -0.41
N PRO A 320 -9.89 24.02 -0.32
CA PRO A 320 -8.63 23.77 -1.01
C PRO A 320 -7.89 22.56 -0.38
N VAL A 321 -7.16 21.82 -1.21
CA VAL A 321 -6.26 20.75 -0.77
C VAL A 321 -4.92 21.37 -0.38
N VAL A 322 -4.42 21.03 0.80
CA VAL A 322 -3.11 21.49 1.29
C VAL A 322 -2.03 20.52 0.86
N ILE A 323 -1.04 21.03 0.13
CA ILE A 323 0.19 20.34 -0.24
C ILE A 323 1.31 20.86 0.68
N GLY A 324 1.88 19.97 1.49
CA GLY A 324 2.92 20.34 2.45
C GLY A 324 4.26 20.65 1.78
N GLU A 325 4.76 21.87 1.93
CA GLU A 325 5.96 22.37 1.22
C GLU A 325 7.31 22.08 1.92
N ARG A 326 7.30 21.51 3.12
CA ARG A 326 8.48 21.58 3.99
C ARG A 326 9.60 20.62 3.61
N ILE A 327 9.33 19.56 2.87
CA ILE A 327 10.38 18.64 2.38
C ILE A 327 11.04 19.29 1.16
N ASN A 328 11.78 20.37 1.44
CA ASN A 328 12.52 21.16 0.47
C ASN A 328 13.79 21.70 1.13
N PRO A 329 15.00 21.32 0.68
CA PRO A 329 16.26 21.73 1.30
C PRO A 329 16.59 23.21 1.11
N THR A 330 15.88 23.94 0.23
CA THR A 330 16.14 25.34 -0.08
C THR A 330 16.05 26.22 1.17
N GLY A 331 17.17 26.85 1.56
CA GLY A 331 17.25 27.68 2.77
C GLY A 331 17.26 26.89 4.09
N ARG A 332 17.21 25.55 4.07
CA ARG A 332 17.11 24.68 5.25
C ARG A 332 18.42 23.92 5.51
N LYS A 333 19.43 24.61 6.07
CA LYS A 333 20.81 24.08 6.27
C LYS A 333 20.91 22.65 6.79
N LEU A 334 20.11 22.30 7.81
CA LEU A 334 20.12 20.95 8.39
C LEU A 334 19.56 19.90 7.43
N LEU A 335 18.44 20.19 6.75
CA LEU A 335 17.87 19.27 5.76
C LEU A 335 18.80 19.11 4.55
N THR A 336 19.42 20.19 4.08
CA THR A 336 20.44 20.15 3.02
C THR A 336 21.60 19.22 3.37
N ARG A 337 22.11 19.32 4.61
CA ARG A 337 23.19 18.47 5.10
C ARG A 337 22.75 17.01 5.18
N ASP A 338 21.62 16.76 5.82
CA ASP A 338 21.12 15.40 6.04
C ASP A 338 20.89 14.68 4.69
N ILE A 339 20.28 15.34 3.69
CA ILE A 339 20.11 14.76 2.33
C ILE A 339 21.46 14.49 1.66
N ARG A 340 22.42 15.42 1.74
CA ARG A 340 23.77 15.25 1.17
C ARG A 340 24.52 14.06 1.77
N GLU A 341 24.32 13.81 3.07
CA GLU A 341 24.93 12.69 3.80
C GLU A 341 24.14 11.38 3.65
N GLY A 342 23.03 11.38 2.91
CA GLY A 342 22.17 10.21 2.74
C GLY A 342 21.33 9.86 3.97
N ALA A 343 21.16 10.80 4.90
CA ALA A 343 20.37 10.64 6.12
C ALA A 343 18.95 11.21 5.94
N PHE A 344 17.93 10.34 5.89
CA PHE A 344 16.55 10.74 5.57
C PHE A 344 15.61 10.80 6.79
N GLN A 345 16.17 10.70 8.00
CA GLN A 345 15.44 10.80 9.26
C GLN A 345 14.63 12.08 9.40
N ARG A 346 15.21 13.21 9.00
CA ARG A 346 14.49 14.49 9.00
C ARG A 346 13.39 14.52 7.97
N VAL A 347 13.60 13.94 6.79
CA VAL A 347 12.57 13.83 5.74
C VAL A 347 11.37 13.04 6.27
N ARG A 348 11.62 11.91 6.95
CA ARG A 348 10.60 11.11 7.62
C ARG A 348 9.79 11.92 8.64
N ALA A 349 10.48 12.61 9.55
CA ALA A 349 9.84 13.41 10.59
C ALA A 349 9.01 14.57 10.00
N GLU A 350 9.54 15.25 8.98
CA GLU A 350 8.83 16.33 8.29
C GLU A 350 7.60 15.82 7.54
N ALA A 351 7.63 14.61 6.97
CA ALA A 351 6.45 14.01 6.36
C ALA A 351 5.33 13.80 7.39
N LYS A 352 5.64 13.18 8.53
CA LYS A 352 4.67 12.91 9.60
C LYS A 352 4.04 14.19 10.16
N GLN A 353 4.89 15.13 10.58
CA GLN A 353 4.44 16.39 11.17
C GLN A 353 3.51 17.15 10.21
N GLN A 354 3.81 17.15 8.91
CA GLN A 354 2.98 17.83 7.93
C GLN A 354 1.61 17.16 7.76
N VAL A 355 1.57 15.82 7.70
CA VAL A 355 0.30 15.07 7.60
C VAL A 355 -0.54 15.24 8.86
N GLU A 356 0.06 15.15 10.04
CA GLU A 356 -0.60 15.40 11.34
C GLU A 356 -1.18 16.82 11.41
N ALA A 357 -0.48 17.80 10.84
CA ALA A 357 -0.97 19.17 10.77
C ALA A 357 -2.07 19.40 9.71
N GLY A 358 -2.34 18.40 8.85
CA GLY A 358 -3.45 18.40 7.90
C GLY A 358 -3.06 18.53 6.43
N ALA A 359 -1.79 18.33 6.07
CA ALA A 359 -1.40 18.17 4.66
C ALA A 359 -1.99 16.88 4.08
N ALA A 360 -2.66 17.00 2.94
CA ALA A 360 -3.29 15.87 2.27
C ALA A 360 -2.43 15.33 1.12
N VAL A 361 -1.40 16.08 0.71
CA VAL A 361 -0.35 15.71 -0.25
C VAL A 361 0.97 16.28 0.28
N LEU A 362 2.09 15.63 0.02
CA LEU A 362 3.42 16.17 0.37
C LEU A 362 4.20 16.52 -0.90
N ASP A 363 4.70 17.75 -0.97
CA ASP A 363 5.68 18.16 -1.96
C ASP A 363 7.07 17.66 -1.54
N VAL A 364 7.79 17.02 -2.45
CA VAL A 364 9.04 16.33 -2.20
C VAL A 364 10.10 16.85 -3.15
N ASN A 365 10.92 17.77 -2.65
CA ASN A 365 12.10 18.30 -3.32
C ASN A 365 13.36 17.86 -2.56
N VAL A 366 14.30 17.24 -3.27
CA VAL A 366 15.58 16.79 -2.71
C VAL A 366 16.78 17.47 -3.38
N GLY A 367 16.54 18.54 -4.14
CA GLY A 367 17.55 19.26 -4.91
C GLY A 367 18.63 19.86 -4.01
N VAL A 368 19.79 19.20 -3.97
CA VAL A 368 20.99 19.70 -3.29
C VAL A 368 22.13 19.72 -4.30
N PRO A 369 22.96 20.78 -4.36
CA PRO A 369 24.10 20.78 -5.26
C PRO A 369 25.04 19.60 -5.00
N LEU A 370 25.52 18.97 -6.07
CA LEU A 370 26.56 17.93 -6.11
C LEU A 370 26.15 16.57 -5.50
N ILE A 371 24.86 16.25 -5.43
CA ILE A 371 24.38 14.90 -5.05
C ILE A 371 23.93 14.11 -6.28
N ASP A 372 23.78 12.80 -6.11
CA ASP A 372 22.97 11.97 -7.00
C ASP A 372 21.48 12.21 -6.67
N GLU A 373 20.89 13.20 -7.35
CA GLU A 373 19.49 13.60 -7.13
C GLU A 373 18.50 12.46 -7.45
N PRO A 374 18.66 11.67 -8.52
CA PRO A 374 17.85 10.49 -8.76
C PRO A 374 17.85 9.47 -7.61
N ALA A 375 19.03 9.10 -7.10
CA ALA A 375 19.12 8.18 -5.97
C ALA A 375 18.49 8.77 -4.70
N ALA A 376 18.72 10.06 -4.43
CA ALA A 376 18.14 10.75 -3.30
C ALA A 376 16.62 10.86 -3.38
N MET A 377 16.06 11.11 -4.57
CA MET A 377 14.61 11.20 -4.79
C MET A 377 13.95 9.84 -4.56
N ALA A 378 14.50 8.77 -5.15
CA ALA A 378 14.00 7.41 -4.93
C ALA A 378 14.06 7.02 -3.45
N ARG A 379 15.12 7.43 -2.73
CA ARG A 379 15.24 7.17 -1.29
C ARG A 379 14.22 7.97 -0.46
N ALA A 380 14.07 9.26 -0.73
CA ALA A 380 13.09 10.11 -0.04
C ALA A 380 11.67 9.56 -0.21
N VAL A 381 11.27 9.22 -1.44
CA VAL A 381 9.95 8.65 -1.73
C VAL A 381 9.69 7.37 -0.93
N ARG A 382 10.66 6.45 -0.86
CA ARG A 382 10.52 5.23 -0.05
C ARG A 382 10.35 5.55 1.43
N VAL A 383 11.20 6.42 1.98
CA VAL A 383 11.17 6.80 3.41
C VAL A 383 9.86 7.49 3.78
N ILE A 384 9.33 8.33 2.91
CA ILE A 384 8.06 9.03 3.14
C ILE A 384 6.89 8.03 3.11
N GLN A 385 6.83 7.14 2.12
CA GLN A 385 5.75 6.15 2.01
C GLN A 385 5.77 5.08 3.12
N ASP A 386 6.93 4.84 3.73
CA ASP A 386 7.05 4.00 4.93
C ASP A 386 6.46 4.70 6.18
N ALA A 387 6.34 6.04 6.16
CA ALA A 387 5.97 6.85 7.32
C ALA A 387 4.54 7.38 7.27
N VAL A 388 3.99 7.64 6.07
CA VAL A 388 2.67 8.24 5.87
C VAL A 388 1.97 7.63 4.65
N ASP A 389 0.65 7.74 4.61
CA ASP A 389 -0.22 7.15 3.59
C ASP A 389 -0.80 8.18 2.59
N VAL A 390 -0.29 9.42 2.57
CA VAL A 390 -0.75 10.47 1.67
C VAL A 390 -0.05 10.42 0.29
N PRO A 391 -0.70 10.85 -0.79
CA PRO A 391 -0.05 10.98 -2.10
C PRO A 391 1.11 11.98 -2.09
N LEU A 392 2.02 11.83 -3.07
CA LEU A 392 3.20 12.67 -3.21
C LEU A 392 3.11 13.59 -4.44
N CYS A 393 3.68 14.77 -4.30
CA CYS A 393 3.98 15.73 -5.35
C CYS A 393 5.52 15.73 -5.52
N LEU A 394 6.01 15.15 -6.62
CA LEU A 394 7.44 15.00 -6.88
C LEU A 394 7.96 16.28 -7.52
N ASP A 395 8.82 17.01 -6.80
CA ASP A 395 9.35 18.30 -7.22
C ASP A 395 10.84 18.20 -7.59
N SER A 396 11.13 18.30 -8.88
CA SER A 396 12.51 18.34 -9.38
C SER A 396 12.61 18.95 -10.78
N PRO A 397 13.67 19.75 -11.05
CA PRO A 397 14.03 20.14 -12.40
C PRO A 397 14.80 19.05 -13.16
N ASP A 398 15.16 17.91 -12.57
CA ASP A 398 15.86 16.83 -13.25
C ASP A 398 14.89 15.71 -13.68
N PRO A 399 14.66 15.48 -14.99
CA PRO A 399 13.81 14.40 -15.47
C PRO A 399 14.25 13.01 -14.98
N ALA A 400 15.56 12.78 -14.78
CA ALA A 400 16.05 11.52 -14.26
C ALA A 400 15.65 11.32 -12.78
N ALA A 401 15.62 12.40 -12.00
CA ALA A 401 15.14 12.36 -10.63
C ALA A 401 13.63 12.13 -10.55
N LEU A 402 12.85 12.78 -11.44
CA LEU A 402 11.42 12.52 -11.56
C LEU A 402 11.14 11.05 -11.93
N GLU A 403 11.87 10.47 -12.89
CA GLU A 403 11.72 9.06 -13.27
C GLU A 403 12.06 8.11 -12.10
N ALA A 404 13.16 8.36 -11.40
CA ALA A 404 13.54 7.58 -10.22
C ALA A 404 12.48 7.66 -9.11
N GLY A 405 11.92 8.85 -8.87
CA GLY A 405 10.81 9.06 -7.95
C GLY A 405 9.54 8.33 -8.38
N LEU A 406 9.19 8.37 -9.67
CA LEU A 406 8.02 7.68 -10.24
C LEU A 406 8.12 6.15 -10.10
N LYS A 407 9.30 5.58 -10.32
CA LYS A 407 9.54 4.14 -10.09
C LYS A 407 9.35 3.78 -8.61
N ALA A 408 9.91 4.59 -7.70
CA ALA A 408 9.83 4.36 -6.26
C ALA A 408 8.44 4.63 -5.66
N CYS A 409 7.64 5.50 -6.27
CA CYS A 409 6.33 5.91 -5.76
C CYS A 409 5.27 4.85 -6.08
N VAL A 410 4.70 4.21 -5.07
CA VAL A 410 3.62 3.22 -5.23
C VAL A 410 2.29 3.96 -5.16
N GLY A 411 1.73 4.32 -6.31
CA GLY A 411 0.49 5.08 -6.39
C GLY A 411 0.40 5.91 -7.66
N LYS A 412 -0.33 7.03 -7.57
CA LYS A 412 -0.45 8.05 -8.62
C LYS A 412 0.00 9.41 -8.06
N PRO A 413 1.25 9.83 -8.32
CA PRO A 413 1.76 11.11 -7.85
C PRO A 413 1.38 12.28 -8.77
N LEU A 414 1.63 13.49 -8.29
CA LEU A 414 1.66 14.72 -9.10
C LEU A 414 3.12 15.04 -9.45
N LEU A 415 3.43 15.34 -10.71
CA LEU A 415 4.74 15.84 -11.11
C LEU A 415 4.76 17.37 -11.08
N ASN A 416 5.65 17.91 -10.25
CA ASN A 416 5.95 19.32 -10.13
C ASN A 416 7.35 19.57 -10.72
N SER A 417 7.50 20.14 -11.90
CA SER A 417 6.47 20.62 -12.81
C SER A 417 6.97 20.53 -14.25
N PHE A 418 6.12 20.91 -15.20
CA PHE A 418 6.52 21.16 -16.58
C PHE A 418 6.18 22.61 -16.98
N SER A 419 6.86 23.12 -18.01
CA SER A 419 6.65 24.46 -18.55
C SER A 419 6.84 24.47 -20.07
N LEU A 420 6.63 25.63 -20.71
CA LEU A 420 6.94 25.83 -22.13
C LEU A 420 8.34 26.41 -22.35
N GLU A 421 9.20 26.32 -21.35
CA GLU A 421 10.64 26.55 -21.54
C GLU A 421 11.23 25.38 -22.35
N GLU A 422 12.27 25.68 -23.13
CA GLU A 422 12.85 24.74 -24.10
C GLU A 422 13.19 23.38 -23.48
N GLY A 423 12.59 22.31 -24.03
CA GLY A 423 12.86 20.92 -23.66
C GLY A 423 12.18 20.42 -22.38
N ARG A 424 11.51 21.30 -21.60
CA ARG A 424 10.89 20.92 -20.33
C ARG A 424 9.67 20.01 -20.51
N ALA A 425 8.73 20.40 -21.36
CA ALA A 425 7.53 19.62 -21.63
C ALA A 425 7.88 18.27 -22.29
N GLU A 426 8.82 18.27 -23.22
CA GLU A 426 9.29 17.09 -23.97
C GLU A 426 9.98 16.07 -23.05
N ALA A 427 10.58 16.52 -21.95
CA ALA A 427 11.20 15.61 -20.97
C ALA A 427 10.18 15.07 -19.94
N VAL A 428 9.25 15.90 -19.46
CA VAL A 428 8.38 15.54 -18.32
C VAL A 428 7.09 14.83 -18.76
N LEU A 429 6.44 15.26 -19.85
CA LEU A 429 5.15 14.72 -20.26
C LEU A 429 5.21 13.22 -20.67
N PRO A 430 6.25 12.74 -21.37
CA PRO A 430 6.38 11.31 -21.65
C PRO A 430 6.50 10.46 -20.38
N LEU A 431 7.24 10.94 -19.37
CA LEU A 431 7.35 10.27 -18.08
C LEU A 431 5.99 10.20 -17.38
N ALA A 432 5.27 11.33 -17.32
CA ALA A 432 3.95 11.38 -16.71
C ALA A 432 2.97 10.40 -17.39
N ARG A 433 2.97 10.37 -18.73
CA ARG A 433 2.13 9.46 -19.51
C ARG A 433 2.49 7.99 -19.28
N ARG A 434 3.78 7.65 -19.21
CA ARG A 434 4.26 6.27 -19.01
C ARG A 434 3.88 5.76 -17.63
N TYR A 435 4.10 6.55 -16.59
CA TYR A 435 3.88 6.15 -15.19
C TYR A 435 2.49 6.51 -14.65
N GLY A 436 1.61 7.09 -15.47
CA GLY A 436 0.23 7.42 -15.11
C GLY A 436 0.10 8.55 -14.08
N ALA A 437 1.05 9.47 -14.04
CA ALA A 437 1.09 10.58 -13.09
C ALA A 437 0.25 11.79 -13.58
N ALA A 438 -0.26 12.56 -12.62
CA ALA A 438 -0.80 13.89 -12.91
C ALA A 438 0.35 14.90 -13.11
N VAL A 439 0.08 16.03 -13.75
CA VAL A 439 1.10 17.04 -14.05
C VAL A 439 0.69 18.44 -13.62
N LEU A 440 1.65 19.19 -13.06
CA LEU A 440 1.50 20.60 -12.74
C LEU A 440 2.28 21.44 -13.75
N GLY A 441 1.56 22.27 -14.51
CA GLY A 441 2.11 23.16 -15.53
C GLY A 441 2.29 24.59 -15.01
N LEU A 442 3.51 25.12 -15.08
CA LEU A 442 3.82 26.49 -14.69
C LEU A 442 3.56 27.44 -15.85
N THR A 443 2.86 28.55 -15.63
CA THR A 443 2.64 29.57 -16.68
C THR A 443 3.90 30.41 -16.95
N ILE A 444 4.94 29.76 -17.45
CA ILE A 444 6.23 30.31 -17.87
C ILE A 444 6.59 29.74 -19.25
N ASP A 445 7.19 30.57 -20.09
CA ASP A 445 7.76 30.19 -21.37
C ASP A 445 9.18 30.77 -21.52
N GLU A 446 9.77 30.64 -22.70
CA GLU A 446 11.11 31.19 -23.03
C GLU A 446 11.29 32.68 -22.72
N LYS A 447 10.20 33.46 -22.62
CA LYS A 447 10.23 34.89 -22.29
C LYS A 447 10.16 35.16 -20.79
N GLY A 448 10.09 34.11 -19.97
CA GLY A 448 9.94 34.18 -18.52
C GLY A 448 8.49 34.29 -18.07
N ILE A 449 8.28 34.77 -16.84
CA ILE A 449 6.95 34.80 -16.20
C ILE A 449 6.16 36.00 -16.73
N PRO A 450 4.97 35.81 -17.33
CA PRO A 450 4.17 36.92 -17.82
C PRO A 450 3.59 37.79 -16.70
N ALA A 451 3.52 39.09 -16.95
CA ALA A 451 3.00 40.06 -15.97
C ALA A 451 1.46 40.07 -15.87
N SER A 452 0.76 39.74 -16.96
CA SER A 452 -0.72 39.86 -17.06
C SER A 452 -1.44 38.52 -16.99
N ALA A 453 -2.67 38.51 -16.48
CA ALA A 453 -3.51 37.32 -16.43
C ALA A 453 -3.82 36.76 -17.82
N GLU A 454 -4.02 37.63 -18.82
CA GLU A 454 -4.32 37.27 -20.20
C GLU A 454 -3.20 36.42 -20.81
N GLN A 455 -1.94 36.85 -20.60
CA GLN A 455 -0.78 36.13 -21.11
C GLN A 455 -0.58 34.79 -20.39
N ARG A 456 -0.81 34.74 -19.07
CA ARG A 456 -0.73 33.49 -18.30
C ARG A 456 -1.78 32.49 -18.74
N LEU A 457 -3.00 32.95 -19.01
CA LEU A 457 -4.07 32.13 -19.58
C LEU A 457 -3.68 31.59 -20.98
N ALA A 458 -3.05 32.41 -21.82
CA ALA A 458 -2.58 31.97 -23.13
C ALA A 458 -1.51 30.87 -23.04
N ILE A 459 -0.59 30.97 -22.08
CA ILE A 459 0.37 29.90 -21.77
C ILE A 459 -0.34 28.67 -21.22
N ALA A 460 -1.27 28.84 -20.27
CA ALA A 460 -2.05 27.74 -19.69
C ALA A 460 -2.80 26.93 -20.77
N ARG A 461 -3.41 27.59 -21.76
CA ARG A 461 -4.04 26.92 -22.91
C ARG A 461 -3.06 26.02 -23.67
N ARG A 462 -1.84 26.49 -23.89
CA ARG A 462 -0.78 25.74 -24.58
C ARG A 462 -0.27 24.56 -23.73
N LEU A 463 -0.13 24.74 -22.42
CA LEU A 463 0.26 23.67 -21.48
C LEU A 463 -0.76 22.54 -21.47
N VAL A 464 -2.05 22.87 -21.35
CA VAL A 464 -3.14 21.87 -21.40
C VAL A 464 -3.13 21.12 -22.73
N ALA A 465 -3.02 21.85 -23.86
CA ALA A 465 -2.94 21.23 -25.18
C ALA A 465 -1.72 20.31 -25.34
N ALA A 466 -0.55 20.70 -24.80
CA ALA A 466 0.66 19.89 -24.83
C ALA A 466 0.49 18.59 -24.04
N ALA A 467 -0.11 18.65 -22.85
CA ALA A 467 -0.41 17.47 -22.05
C ALA A 467 -1.42 16.52 -22.75
N GLU A 468 -2.51 17.07 -23.31
CA GLU A 468 -3.50 16.32 -24.07
C GLU A 468 -2.89 15.63 -25.31
N ALA A 469 -1.97 16.32 -26.01
CA ALA A 469 -1.25 15.75 -27.16
C ALA A 469 -0.37 14.55 -26.78
N HIS A 470 0.10 14.47 -25.54
CA HIS A 470 0.83 13.31 -24.99
C HIS A 470 -0.10 12.24 -24.40
N GLY A 471 -1.43 12.41 -24.52
CA GLY A 471 -2.42 11.47 -24.01
C GLY A 471 -2.66 11.55 -22.50
N ILE A 472 -2.25 12.65 -21.85
CA ILE A 472 -2.60 12.93 -20.45
C ILE A 472 -3.98 13.59 -20.45
N PRO A 473 -4.98 13.04 -19.73
CA PRO A 473 -6.32 13.59 -19.77
C PRO A 473 -6.38 14.94 -19.06
N ARG A 474 -7.24 15.84 -19.54
CA ARG A 474 -7.38 17.20 -19.01
C ARG A 474 -7.56 17.28 -17.48
N HIS A 475 -8.30 16.34 -16.89
CA HIS A 475 -8.53 16.31 -15.44
C HIS A 475 -7.27 15.94 -14.62
N ASP A 476 -6.23 15.42 -15.26
CA ASP A 476 -4.92 15.16 -14.65
C ASP A 476 -3.93 16.31 -14.87
N VAL A 477 -4.37 17.42 -15.49
CA VAL A 477 -3.58 18.63 -15.69
C VAL A 477 -3.97 19.68 -14.67
N VAL A 478 -2.99 20.16 -13.92
CA VAL A 478 -3.10 21.27 -12.97
C VAL A 478 -2.26 22.43 -13.49
N ILE A 479 -2.72 23.66 -13.31
CA ILE A 479 -1.97 24.85 -13.72
C ILE A 479 -1.61 25.70 -12.50
N ASP A 480 -0.34 26.10 -12.39
CA ASP A 480 0.12 27.11 -11.45
C ASP A 480 0.39 28.42 -12.20
N PRO A 481 -0.39 29.50 -11.95
CA PRO A 481 -0.21 30.79 -12.60
C PRO A 481 0.98 31.60 -12.04
N LEU A 482 1.74 31.04 -11.11
CA LEU A 482 2.90 31.60 -10.42
C LEU A 482 2.54 32.81 -9.53
N ALA A 483 2.87 32.71 -8.25
CA ALA A 483 2.84 33.85 -7.34
C ALA A 483 4.12 34.68 -7.50
N LEU A 484 3.97 35.98 -7.77
CA LEU A 484 5.07 36.93 -7.80
C LEU A 484 5.13 37.73 -6.49
N THR A 485 6.33 38.11 -6.08
CA THR A 485 6.57 38.73 -4.77
C THR A 485 5.91 40.10 -4.65
N ALA A 486 4.94 40.23 -3.73
CA ALA A 486 4.20 41.48 -3.52
C ALA A 486 5.08 42.64 -3.03
N GLY A 487 6.27 42.38 -2.51
CA GLY A 487 7.22 43.44 -2.14
C GLY A 487 7.80 44.21 -3.33
N ALA A 488 7.82 43.61 -4.52
CA ALA A 488 8.39 44.21 -5.73
C ALA A 488 7.38 44.32 -6.89
N GLN A 489 6.39 43.43 -6.95
CA GLN A 489 5.51 43.21 -8.10
C GLN A 489 4.03 43.18 -7.66
N GLN A 490 3.58 44.27 -7.03
CA GLN A 490 2.23 44.36 -6.44
C GLN A 490 1.10 44.27 -7.47
N ALA A 491 1.30 44.84 -8.66
CA ALA A 491 0.30 44.78 -9.72
C ALA A 491 0.12 43.34 -10.19
N GLU A 492 1.23 42.62 -10.36
CA GLU A 492 1.26 41.26 -10.85
C GLU A 492 0.75 40.25 -9.82
N ALA A 493 0.90 40.53 -8.53
CA ALA A 493 0.26 39.76 -7.44
C ALA A 493 -1.28 39.75 -7.59
N LYS A 494 -1.88 40.85 -8.06
CA LYS A 494 -3.32 40.92 -8.37
C LYS A 494 -3.66 40.18 -9.66
N GLU A 495 -2.77 40.22 -10.66
CA GLU A 495 -2.94 39.48 -11.91
C GLU A 495 -2.94 37.96 -11.69
N THR A 496 -2.15 37.43 -10.75
CA THR A 496 -2.21 36.00 -10.38
C THR A 496 -3.61 35.59 -9.95
N LEU A 497 -4.32 36.39 -9.14
CA LEU A 497 -5.67 36.08 -8.67
C LEU A 497 -6.68 36.02 -9.82
N LYS A 498 -6.59 36.96 -10.78
CA LYS A 498 -7.42 36.92 -12.00
C LYS A 498 -7.10 35.70 -12.85
N ALA A 499 -5.82 35.37 -12.99
CA ALA A 499 -5.37 34.22 -13.76
C ALA A 499 -5.93 32.91 -13.19
N ILE A 500 -5.95 32.74 -11.86
CA ILE A 500 -6.56 31.58 -11.19
C ILE A 500 -8.01 31.41 -11.67
N ARG A 501 -8.84 32.44 -11.53
CA ARG A 501 -10.24 32.38 -11.96
C ARG A 501 -10.40 32.08 -13.44
N TRP A 502 -9.65 32.77 -14.30
CA TRP A 502 -9.76 32.57 -15.75
C TRP A 502 -9.31 31.19 -16.20
N ILE A 503 -8.26 30.64 -15.57
CA ILE A 503 -7.80 29.28 -15.84
C ILE A 503 -8.88 28.27 -15.45
N THR A 504 -9.48 28.40 -14.26
CA THR A 504 -10.52 27.47 -13.80
C THR A 504 -11.77 27.57 -14.66
N ASP A 505 -12.25 28.79 -14.92
CA ASP A 505 -13.50 29.04 -15.63
C ASP A 505 -13.41 28.71 -17.12
N GLU A 506 -12.29 29.05 -17.78
CA GLU A 506 -12.18 28.92 -19.24
C GLU A 506 -11.57 27.60 -19.69
N LEU A 507 -10.73 26.96 -18.88
CA LEU A 507 -10.04 25.71 -19.27
C LEU A 507 -10.64 24.47 -18.60
N GLY A 508 -11.36 24.64 -17.49
CA GLY A 508 -11.93 23.53 -16.71
C GLY A 508 -10.88 22.65 -16.04
N VAL A 509 -9.69 23.20 -15.80
CA VAL A 509 -8.60 22.53 -15.06
C VAL A 509 -8.48 23.11 -13.66
N LEU A 510 -7.86 22.36 -12.74
CA LEU A 510 -7.62 22.85 -11.39
C LEU A 510 -6.41 23.79 -11.35
N ALA A 511 -6.49 24.81 -10.49
CA ALA A 511 -5.37 25.72 -10.22
C ALA A 511 -4.64 25.33 -8.93
N SER A 512 -3.30 25.39 -8.98
CA SER A 512 -2.39 25.30 -7.84
C SER A 512 -1.66 26.62 -7.61
N LEU A 513 -1.13 26.84 -6.41
CA LEU A 513 -0.26 27.97 -6.13
C LEU A 513 0.71 27.68 -4.98
N GLY A 514 2.00 27.99 -5.19
CA GLY A 514 2.98 28.20 -4.12
C GLY A 514 2.71 29.49 -3.35
N VAL A 515 1.87 29.43 -2.30
CA VAL A 515 1.39 30.63 -1.59
C VAL A 515 2.54 31.38 -0.92
N SER A 516 3.55 30.66 -0.42
CA SER A 516 4.68 31.24 0.31
C SER A 516 5.52 32.24 -0.49
N ASN A 517 5.45 32.22 -1.82
CA ASN A 517 6.22 33.11 -2.69
C ASN A 517 5.72 34.56 -2.65
N ILE A 518 4.43 34.79 -2.36
CA ILE A 518 3.83 36.12 -2.36
C ILE A 518 4.50 37.10 -1.37
N SER A 519 5.00 36.56 -0.25
CA SER A 519 5.52 37.33 0.87
C SER A 519 7.05 37.33 0.96
N PHE A 520 7.76 36.85 -0.07
CA PHE A 520 9.22 36.80 -0.03
C PHE A 520 9.82 38.19 0.22
N GLY A 521 10.77 38.28 1.15
CA GLY A 521 11.41 39.55 1.53
C GLY A 521 10.54 40.52 2.36
N LEU A 522 9.30 40.18 2.71
CA LEU A 522 8.41 41.02 3.54
C LEU A 522 8.34 40.55 5.00
N PRO A 523 8.09 41.45 5.97
CA PRO A 523 7.85 41.08 7.37
C PRO A 523 6.49 40.42 7.56
N ASN A 524 6.33 39.66 8.65
CA ASN A 524 5.08 39.00 9.04
C ASN A 524 4.42 38.16 7.92
N ARG A 525 5.25 37.36 7.24
CA ARG A 525 4.88 36.55 6.07
C ARG A 525 3.64 35.69 6.27
N HIS A 526 3.52 35.06 7.44
CA HIS A 526 2.39 34.19 7.83
C HIS A 526 1.04 34.90 7.71
N PHE A 527 0.97 36.18 8.10
CA PHE A 527 -0.25 36.98 7.97
C PHE A 527 -0.57 37.29 6.50
N LEU A 528 0.42 37.74 5.74
CA LEU A 528 0.23 38.08 4.31
C LEU A 528 -0.17 36.85 3.49
N ASN A 529 0.47 35.70 3.74
CA ASN A 529 0.14 34.44 3.10
C ASN A 529 -1.30 34.02 3.37
N ALA A 530 -1.80 34.16 4.61
CA ALA A 530 -3.16 33.78 4.97
C ALA A 530 -4.23 34.66 4.30
N VAL A 531 -3.99 35.97 4.24
CA VAL A 531 -4.88 36.89 3.52
C VAL A 531 -4.89 36.56 2.03
N TYR A 532 -3.71 36.37 1.43
CA TYR A 532 -3.60 36.07 0.01
C TYR A 532 -4.20 34.71 -0.36
N LEU A 533 -4.01 33.68 0.48
CA LEU A 533 -4.66 32.39 0.33
C LEU A 533 -6.18 32.53 0.30
N SER A 534 -6.75 33.32 1.21
CA SER A 534 -8.19 33.56 1.25
C SER A 534 -8.69 34.16 -0.06
N MET A 535 -7.98 35.16 -0.60
CA MET A 535 -8.31 35.76 -1.90
C MET A 535 -8.19 34.74 -3.04
N ALA A 536 -7.12 33.96 -3.07
CA ALA A 536 -6.87 32.98 -4.14
C ALA A 536 -7.93 31.87 -4.14
N VAL A 537 -8.33 31.36 -2.97
CA VAL A 537 -9.37 30.33 -2.85
C VAL A 537 -10.73 30.86 -3.28
N THR A 538 -11.05 32.12 -2.98
CA THR A 538 -12.30 32.74 -3.48
C THR A 538 -12.31 32.95 -4.99
N GLU A 539 -11.15 32.99 -5.64
CA GLU A 539 -11.01 33.05 -7.10
C GLU A 539 -10.90 31.67 -7.75
N GLY A 540 -11.04 30.58 -6.99
CA GLY A 540 -11.07 29.20 -7.53
C GLY A 540 -9.82 28.36 -7.27
N LEU A 541 -8.87 28.81 -6.44
CA LEU A 541 -7.69 28.01 -6.11
C LEU A 541 -8.10 26.68 -5.45
N ALA A 542 -7.73 25.57 -6.09
CA ALA A 542 -8.10 24.22 -5.65
C ALA A 542 -7.05 23.57 -4.75
N MET A 543 -5.78 23.90 -4.94
CA MET A 543 -4.69 23.37 -4.13
C MET A 543 -3.64 24.43 -3.80
N ALA A 544 -3.09 24.36 -2.60
CA ALA A 544 -2.13 25.31 -2.09
C ALA A 544 -0.88 24.58 -1.61
N ILE A 545 0.27 24.88 -2.21
CA ILE A 545 1.58 24.48 -1.70
C ILE A 545 1.95 25.50 -0.62
N MET A 546 1.96 25.05 0.63
CA MET A 546 2.15 25.89 1.81
C MET A 546 2.67 25.10 3.00
N ASN A 547 3.16 25.81 4.02
CA ASN A 547 3.57 25.20 5.29
C ASN A 547 2.34 24.83 6.16
N PRO A 548 2.02 23.53 6.36
CA PRO A 548 0.88 23.12 7.18
C PRO A 548 1.13 23.29 8.68
N LEU A 549 2.39 23.45 9.12
CA LEU A 549 2.72 23.72 10.53
C LEU A 549 2.44 25.17 10.94
N ASP A 550 2.09 26.03 9.98
CA ASP A 550 1.60 27.37 10.28
C ASP A 550 0.12 27.29 10.67
N GLU A 551 -0.15 27.37 11.97
CA GLU A 551 -1.52 27.31 12.49
C GLU A 551 -2.44 28.38 11.90
N ARG A 552 -1.92 29.59 11.64
CA ARG A 552 -2.74 30.66 11.05
C ARG A 552 -3.21 30.26 9.66
N MET A 553 -2.32 29.66 8.88
CA MET A 553 -2.66 29.19 7.54
C MET A 553 -3.68 28.05 7.59
N MET A 554 -3.49 27.07 8.47
CA MET A 554 -4.44 25.95 8.61
C MET A 554 -5.80 26.39 9.17
N ASP A 555 -5.83 27.31 10.14
CA ASP A 555 -7.08 27.88 10.66
C ASP A 555 -7.80 28.69 9.57
N THR A 556 -7.05 29.37 8.70
CA THR A 556 -7.59 30.03 7.50
C THR A 556 -8.23 29.02 6.55
N VAL A 557 -7.58 27.90 6.25
CA VAL A 557 -8.16 26.81 5.42
C VAL A 557 -9.46 26.28 6.02
N ARG A 558 -9.49 26.03 7.35
CA ARG A 558 -10.69 25.55 8.05
C ARG A 558 -11.83 26.59 8.00
N ALA A 559 -11.52 27.86 8.22
CA ALA A 559 -12.48 28.95 8.10
C ALA A 559 -13.02 29.09 6.67
N LEU A 560 -12.16 29.01 5.65
CA LEU A 560 -12.57 29.04 4.25
C LEU A 560 -13.51 27.89 3.91
N ARG A 561 -13.20 26.66 4.35
CA ARG A 561 -14.10 25.51 4.16
C ARG A 561 -15.46 25.73 4.84
N LEU A 562 -15.49 26.32 6.03
CA LEU A 562 -16.74 26.70 6.68
C LEU A 562 -17.55 27.70 5.85
N PHE A 563 -16.94 28.84 5.49
CA PHE A 563 -17.65 29.92 4.78
C PHE A 563 -18.06 29.56 3.35
N LEU A 564 -17.31 28.67 2.70
CA LEU A 564 -17.63 28.15 1.37
C LEU A 564 -18.59 26.95 1.42
N ASN A 565 -19.18 26.65 2.58
CA ASN A 565 -20.13 25.55 2.78
C ASN A 565 -19.56 24.15 2.45
N ARG A 566 -18.27 23.96 2.72
CA ARG A 566 -17.51 22.72 2.54
C ARG A 566 -17.29 21.97 3.87
N ASP A 567 -17.51 22.62 5.01
CA ASP A 567 -17.53 22.00 6.35
C ASP A 567 -18.98 21.88 6.86
N ARG A 568 -19.58 20.70 6.67
CA ARG A 568 -20.98 20.45 7.03
C ARG A 568 -21.16 20.59 8.55
N ASN A 569 -22.14 21.41 8.95
CA ASN A 569 -22.44 21.72 10.34
C ASN A 569 -21.26 22.34 11.13
N ALA A 570 -20.27 22.92 10.44
CA ALA A 570 -19.05 23.46 11.06
C ALA A 570 -18.27 22.45 11.90
N ALA A 571 -18.38 21.15 11.61
CA ALA A 571 -17.87 20.09 12.47
C ALA A 571 -16.34 20.17 12.61
N VAL A 572 -15.62 20.31 11.49
CA VAL A 572 -14.16 20.39 11.50
C VAL A 572 -13.69 21.68 12.18
N TYR A 573 -14.35 22.80 11.89
CA TYR A 573 -14.02 24.09 12.48
C TYR A 573 -14.23 24.09 14.00
N MET A 574 -15.38 23.60 14.48
CA MET A 574 -15.67 23.53 15.92
C MET A 574 -14.75 22.57 16.67
N GLN A 575 -14.33 21.46 16.04
CA GLN A 575 -13.43 20.50 16.66
C GLN A 575 -11.99 21.03 16.76
N ALA A 576 -11.49 21.63 15.67
CA ALA A 576 -10.07 22.00 15.57
C ALA A 576 -9.77 23.45 15.99
N VAL A 577 -10.70 24.39 15.76
CA VAL A 577 -10.50 25.83 16.03
C VAL A 577 -11.33 26.29 17.22
N GLY A 578 -12.58 25.82 17.35
CA GLY A 578 -13.49 26.19 18.44
C GLY A 578 -12.92 26.13 19.87
N PRO A 579 -12.06 25.15 20.23
CA PRO A 579 -11.47 25.06 21.56
C PRO A 579 -10.30 26.03 21.76
N LYS A 580 -9.72 26.59 20.69
CA LYS A 580 -8.58 27.49 20.76
C LYS A 580 -9.04 28.85 21.27
N ARG A 581 -8.36 29.36 22.31
CA ARG A 581 -8.36 30.81 22.55
C ARG A 581 -7.54 31.44 21.44
N LEU A 582 -8.20 32.06 20.47
CA LEU A 582 -7.51 32.90 19.50
C LEU A 582 -6.94 34.09 20.27
N VAL A 583 -5.63 34.06 20.48
CA VAL A 583 -4.89 35.13 21.13
C VAL A 583 -4.55 36.15 20.04
N HIS A 584 -5.24 37.30 20.06
CA HIS A 584 -5.16 38.27 18.97
C HIS A 584 -4.10 39.35 19.21
N THR A 585 -3.55 39.42 20.43
CA THR A 585 -2.53 40.41 20.81
C THR A 585 -1.34 39.79 21.53
N VAL A 586 -0.17 40.40 21.38
CA VAL A 586 1.05 40.04 22.11
C VAL A 586 0.80 40.10 23.63
N GLU A 587 -0.03 41.04 24.06
CA GLU A 587 -0.40 41.22 25.47
C GLU A 587 -1.26 40.08 26.02
N GLU A 588 -2.18 39.55 25.21
CA GLU A 588 -2.96 38.36 25.55
C GLU A 588 -2.11 37.08 25.51
N ALA A 589 -1.10 37.01 24.62
CA ALA A 589 -0.17 35.87 24.53
C ALA A 589 0.71 35.81 25.78
N LEU A 590 1.24 36.97 26.19
CA LEU A 590 2.01 37.12 27.42
C LEU A 590 1.15 36.83 28.66
N LYS A 591 -0.12 37.26 28.70
CA LYS A 591 -1.05 36.91 29.78
C LYS A 591 -1.41 35.43 29.81
N ALA A 592 -1.55 34.78 28.65
CA ALA A 592 -1.81 33.34 28.57
C ALA A 592 -0.59 32.52 29.02
N ALA A 593 0.62 32.90 28.60
CA ALA A 593 1.88 32.31 29.04
C ALA A 593 2.11 32.49 30.56
N ALA A 594 1.86 33.71 31.07
CA ALA A 594 1.95 34.00 32.51
C ALA A 594 0.95 33.19 33.36
N LYS A 595 -0.20 32.82 32.78
CA LYS A 595 -1.22 31.98 33.46
C LYS A 595 -0.91 30.48 33.35
N ALA A 596 -0.11 30.07 32.36
CA ALA A 596 0.33 28.70 32.13
C ALA A 596 1.63 28.34 32.87
N GLY A 597 2.22 29.28 33.63
CA GLY A 597 3.41 29.04 34.45
C GLY A 597 4.72 28.99 33.66
N GLU A 598 4.73 29.40 32.39
CA GLU A 598 5.93 29.50 31.59
C GLU A 598 6.33 30.96 31.40
N ILE A 599 7.59 31.24 31.75
CA ILE A 599 8.32 32.52 31.74
C ILE A 599 8.20 33.33 33.05
N ALA A 600 9.23 33.17 33.89
CA ALA A 600 9.63 34.17 34.86
C ALA A 600 10.15 35.42 34.11
N PRO A 601 9.62 36.63 34.37
CA PRO A 601 10.23 37.84 33.84
C PRO A 601 11.47 38.15 34.67
N ALA A 602 12.63 38.22 34.00
CA ALA A 602 13.81 38.85 34.56
C ALA A 602 13.51 40.34 34.79
N ALA A 603 13.39 40.76 36.05
CA ALA A 603 13.39 42.15 36.43
C ALA A 603 14.26 42.34 37.68
N VAL A 604 15.43 42.92 37.44
CA VAL A 604 16.06 44.01 38.20
C VAL A 604 15.61 44.15 39.66
N THR A 605 16.50 43.79 40.61
CA THR A 605 16.49 44.37 41.96
C THR A 605 17.24 45.69 41.94
N PRO A 606 16.79 46.70 42.71
CA PRO A 606 17.23 46.72 44.11
C PRO A 606 16.14 47.08 45.15
N SER A 607 16.35 46.49 46.32
CA SER A 607 16.17 47.08 47.66
C SER A 607 14.77 47.14 48.31
N SER A 608 14.69 46.33 49.38
CA SER A 608 14.21 46.63 50.75
C SER A 608 12.79 46.24 51.16
N GLY A 609 12.70 45.56 52.32
CA GLY A 609 11.61 45.79 53.27
C GLY A 609 10.74 44.59 53.68
N ALA A 610 11.30 43.70 54.50
CA ALA A 610 10.73 43.12 55.73
C ALA A 610 9.26 42.64 55.84
N ALA A 611 9.13 41.39 56.35
CA ALA A 611 8.15 40.89 57.35
C ALA A 611 6.66 40.86 56.92
N SER A 612 5.78 39.92 57.32
CA SER A 612 5.73 38.83 58.29
C SER A 612 4.37 38.14 58.06
N GLY A 613 4.21 36.83 58.36
CA GLY A 613 2.89 36.18 58.43
C GLY A 613 1.98 36.70 59.57
N PRO A 614 0.91 35.99 59.98
CA PRO A 614 0.47 34.64 59.60
C PRO A 614 -1.05 34.53 59.29
N ALA A 615 -1.47 33.30 59.00
CA ALA A 615 -2.87 32.82 58.91
C ALA A 615 -3.70 33.11 60.19
N PRO A 616 -5.04 32.89 60.16
CA PRO A 616 -5.51 31.56 60.56
C PRO A 616 -6.76 31.04 59.84
N ALA A 617 -7.01 29.76 60.12
CA ALA A 617 -8.03 28.86 59.64
C ALA A 617 -9.48 29.18 60.07
N GLY A 618 -10.43 28.58 59.34
CA GLY A 618 -11.82 28.40 59.75
C GLY A 618 -12.62 27.67 58.68
N GLY A 619 -12.88 26.37 58.90
CA GLY A 619 -13.66 25.52 57.99
C GLY A 619 -15.16 25.48 58.29
N ARG A 620 -15.94 24.97 57.32
CA ARG A 620 -16.83 23.78 57.45
C ARG A 620 -17.73 23.61 56.21
N ASP A 621 -17.61 22.40 55.65
CA ASP A 621 -18.65 21.45 55.19
C ASP A 621 -19.79 21.90 54.27
N GLY A 622 -19.92 21.18 53.14
CA GLY A 622 -21.14 21.19 52.33
C GLY A 622 -21.11 20.36 51.03
N ALA A 623 -21.36 19.06 51.17
CA ALA A 623 -22.02 18.16 50.19
C ALA A 623 -21.26 17.66 48.95
N ALA A 624 -21.06 16.34 48.94
CA ALA A 624 -20.52 15.50 47.87
C ALA A 624 -21.56 15.14 46.80
N THR A 625 -21.10 14.98 45.57
CA THR A 625 -21.75 14.20 44.49
C THR A 625 -20.71 13.19 43.96
N PRO A 626 -21.12 11.98 43.51
CA PRO A 626 -20.22 10.84 43.41
C PRO A 626 -19.27 10.97 42.23
N ALA A 627 -17.98 10.80 42.51
CA ALA A 627 -16.94 10.65 41.49
C ALA A 627 -17.06 9.28 40.80
N GLU A 628 -17.16 9.31 39.48
CA GLU A 628 -16.80 8.18 38.62
C GLU A 628 -15.35 7.76 38.90
N PRO A 629 -15.00 6.48 38.78
CA PRO A 629 -13.64 6.01 39.06
C PRO A 629 -12.67 6.67 38.09
N ALA A 630 -11.90 7.62 38.60
CA ALA A 630 -10.75 8.17 37.92
C ALA A 630 -9.83 7.01 37.52
N THR A 631 -9.65 6.84 36.22
CA THR A 631 -8.50 6.13 35.65
C THR A 631 -7.25 6.69 36.34
N PRO A 632 -6.38 5.85 36.92
CA PRO A 632 -5.14 6.36 37.50
C PRO A 632 -4.36 7.06 36.38
N ALA A 633 -4.09 8.35 36.57
CA ALA A 633 -3.15 9.08 35.75
C ALA A 633 -1.83 8.30 35.70
N PRO A 634 -1.17 8.14 34.53
CA PRO A 634 0.09 7.43 34.48
C PRO A 634 1.13 8.24 35.24
N ALA A 635 1.60 7.68 36.35
CA ALA A 635 2.92 7.99 36.85
C ALA A 635 3.94 7.40 35.85
N ASP A 636 4.30 8.15 34.80
CA ASP A 636 5.70 8.17 34.35
C ASP A 636 6.02 9.28 33.34
N LEU A 637 6.77 10.28 33.81
CA LEU A 637 7.59 11.17 32.98
C LEU A 637 9.03 10.63 32.86
N ALA A 638 9.34 9.43 33.36
CA ALA A 638 10.72 8.98 33.60
C ALA A 638 11.34 8.07 32.52
N ASP A 639 10.75 7.92 31.33
CA ASP A 639 11.47 7.24 30.24
C ASP A 639 11.19 7.72 28.80
N GLU A 640 11.64 8.94 28.49
CA GLU A 640 11.56 9.51 27.13
C GLU A 640 12.27 8.66 26.07
N LEU A 641 13.43 8.05 26.41
CA LEU A 641 14.16 7.20 25.47
C LEU A 641 13.43 5.87 25.23
N GLY A 642 12.88 5.27 26.29
CA GLY A 642 12.04 4.07 26.21
C GLY A 642 10.82 4.28 25.34
N ARG A 643 10.15 5.43 25.46
CA ARG A 643 9.04 5.81 24.56
C ARG A 643 9.51 5.92 23.11
N ARG A 644 10.63 6.60 22.86
CA ARG A 644 11.19 6.74 21.50
C ARG A 644 11.61 5.39 20.88
N LEU A 645 12.14 4.46 21.68
CA LEU A 645 12.45 3.09 21.25
C LEU A 645 11.18 2.32 20.89
N HIS A 646 10.15 2.41 21.74
CA HIS A 646 8.84 1.80 21.51
C HIS A 646 8.21 2.36 20.22
N ASP A 647 8.14 3.68 20.08
CA ASP A 647 7.56 4.35 18.91
C ASP A 647 8.34 4.03 17.64
N ALA A 648 9.67 3.98 17.69
CA ALA A 648 10.47 3.59 16.53
C ALA A 648 10.15 2.17 16.02
N ILE A 649 9.81 1.22 16.90
CA ILE A 649 9.32 -0.10 16.50
C ILE A 649 7.88 -0.04 16.01
N LEU A 650 6.98 0.62 16.75
CA LEU A 650 5.56 0.75 16.41
C LEU A 650 5.35 1.37 15.01
N GLU A 651 6.25 2.25 14.61
CA GLU A 651 6.22 2.94 13.33
C GLU A 651 7.13 2.33 12.26
N GLY A 652 7.91 1.29 12.59
CA GLY A 652 8.85 0.66 11.65
C GLY A 652 10.03 1.53 11.22
N ASP A 653 10.54 2.41 12.09
CA ASP A 653 11.68 3.28 11.82
C ASP A 653 13.03 2.54 11.87
N ARG A 654 13.37 1.89 10.76
CA ARG A 654 14.61 1.14 10.57
C ARG A 654 15.88 1.98 10.60
N GLU A 655 15.77 3.30 10.53
CA GLU A 655 16.90 4.23 10.49
C GLU A 655 17.11 4.91 11.86
N ALA A 656 16.04 5.27 12.58
CA ALA A 656 16.13 5.82 13.94
C ALA A 656 16.52 4.76 14.97
N ILE A 657 16.07 3.51 14.77
CA ILE A 657 16.13 2.49 15.82
C ILE A 657 17.56 2.14 16.25
N VAL A 658 18.52 2.13 15.31
CA VAL A 658 19.93 1.84 15.63
C VAL A 658 20.56 2.96 16.46
N PRO A 659 20.51 4.24 16.04
CA PRO A 659 20.94 5.36 16.89
C PRO A 659 20.28 5.41 18.27
N LEU A 660 18.98 5.12 18.38
CA LEU A 660 18.26 5.10 19.66
C LEU A 660 18.77 3.98 20.59
N VAL A 661 19.02 2.79 20.04
CA VAL A 661 19.63 1.69 20.77
C VAL A 661 21.03 2.07 21.25
N GLU A 662 21.83 2.72 20.41
CA GLU A 662 23.18 3.17 20.78
C GLU A 662 23.15 4.26 21.86
N GLN A 663 22.19 5.18 21.79
CA GLN A 663 21.95 6.17 22.83
C GLN A 663 21.65 5.48 24.17
N GLY A 664 20.76 4.48 24.18
CA GLY A 664 20.42 3.75 25.41
C GLY A 664 21.58 2.99 26.02
N LEU A 665 22.39 2.35 25.18
CA LEU A 665 23.62 1.68 25.62
C LEU A 665 24.64 2.68 26.18
N ALA A 666 24.79 3.85 25.55
CA ALA A 666 25.68 4.91 26.03
C ALA A 666 25.20 5.53 27.37
N GLU A 667 23.89 5.57 27.60
CA GLU A 667 23.27 5.97 28.87
C GLU A 667 23.35 4.88 29.96
N GLY A 668 23.94 3.71 29.64
CA GLY A 668 24.13 2.62 30.59
C GLY A 668 22.87 1.79 30.87
N ARG A 669 21.85 1.86 30.00
CA ARG A 669 20.63 1.07 30.14
C ARG A 669 20.90 -0.40 29.89
N ASP A 670 20.22 -1.25 30.65
CA ASP A 670 20.33 -2.69 30.50
C ASP A 670 19.73 -3.13 29.13
N PRO A 671 20.50 -3.87 28.30
CA PRO A 671 20.03 -4.31 26.99
C PRO A 671 18.76 -5.19 27.04
N MET A 672 18.58 -5.98 28.10
CA MET A 672 17.38 -6.81 28.28
C MET A 672 16.19 -5.99 28.74
N ASP A 673 16.40 -4.94 29.54
CA ASP A 673 15.34 -4.00 29.92
C ASP A 673 14.82 -3.24 28.70
N MET A 674 15.74 -2.75 27.85
CA MET A 674 15.38 -2.10 26.58
C MET A 674 14.53 -3.03 25.69
N LEU A 675 14.94 -4.30 25.58
CA LEU A 675 14.23 -5.31 24.81
C LEU A 675 12.85 -5.62 25.39
N ASN A 676 12.77 -5.97 26.68
CA ASN A 676 11.54 -6.47 27.31
C ASN A 676 10.51 -5.38 27.65
N ARG A 677 10.94 -4.16 27.96
CA ARG A 677 10.02 -3.07 28.35
C ARG A 677 9.56 -2.20 27.20
N HIS A 678 10.32 -2.13 26.10
CA HIS A 678 10.01 -1.19 25.02
C HIS A 678 9.87 -1.88 23.66
N LEU A 679 10.85 -2.70 23.25
CA LEU A 679 10.87 -3.26 21.90
C LEU A 679 9.85 -4.41 21.71
N ILE A 680 9.77 -5.35 22.65
CA ILE A 680 8.80 -6.47 22.60
C ILE A 680 7.35 -5.96 22.71
N PRO A 681 6.99 -5.10 23.69
CA PRO A 681 5.63 -4.56 23.75
C PRO A 681 5.21 -3.78 22.50
N ALA A 682 6.15 -3.09 21.85
CA ALA A 682 5.85 -2.37 20.62
C ALA A 682 5.49 -3.34 19.47
N ILE A 683 6.21 -4.45 19.29
CA ILE A 683 5.88 -5.40 18.22
C ILE A 683 4.63 -6.24 18.53
N GLU A 684 4.33 -6.47 19.81
CA GLU A 684 3.03 -7.02 20.27
C GLU A 684 1.87 -6.10 19.86
N GLU A 685 2.03 -4.79 20.09
CA GLU A 685 1.03 -3.78 19.73
C GLU A 685 0.85 -3.65 18.21
N VAL A 686 1.95 -3.63 17.44
CA VAL A 686 1.92 -3.61 15.96
C VAL A 686 1.05 -4.74 15.43
N GLY A 687 1.24 -5.95 15.95
CA GLY A 687 0.46 -7.06 15.47
C GLY A 687 -0.99 -7.02 15.98
N ARG A 688 -1.27 -6.48 17.18
CA ARG A 688 -2.66 -6.28 17.66
C ARG A 688 -3.40 -5.37 16.68
N LEU A 689 -2.76 -4.27 16.29
CA LEU A 689 -3.28 -3.34 15.28
C LEU A 689 -3.46 -4.02 13.91
N PHE A 690 -2.59 -4.98 13.56
CA PHE A 690 -2.74 -5.78 12.34
C PHE A 690 -3.94 -6.73 12.41
N GLY A 691 -4.14 -7.43 13.52
CA GLY A 691 -5.29 -8.30 13.75
C GLY A 691 -6.63 -7.55 13.76
N GLU A 692 -6.63 -6.28 14.16
CA GLU A 692 -7.78 -5.37 14.10
C GLU A 692 -8.01 -4.74 12.72
N GLY A 693 -7.12 -4.98 11.74
CA GLY A 693 -7.19 -4.38 10.40
C GLY A 693 -6.87 -2.88 10.36
N ILE A 694 -6.27 -2.34 11.42
CA ILE A 694 -5.79 -0.94 11.50
C ILE A 694 -4.43 -0.82 10.82
N TYR A 695 -3.52 -1.75 11.13
CA TYR A 695 -2.26 -1.91 10.43
C TYR A 695 -2.40 -2.95 9.32
N PHE A 696 -1.65 -2.76 8.25
CA PHE A 696 -1.57 -3.73 7.15
C PHE A 696 -0.17 -4.33 7.10
N LEU A 697 0.04 -5.28 6.19
CA LEU A 697 1.34 -5.94 6.04
C LEU A 697 2.53 -4.97 5.96
N PRO A 698 2.46 -3.83 5.23
CA PRO A 698 3.55 -2.86 5.19
C PRO A 698 4.06 -2.46 6.57
N GLN A 699 3.15 -2.05 7.46
CA GLN A 699 3.48 -1.59 8.79
C GLN A 699 4.09 -2.74 9.61
N LEU A 700 3.48 -3.94 9.57
CA LEU A 700 3.99 -5.12 10.27
C LEU A 700 5.41 -5.48 9.83
N MET A 701 5.66 -5.49 8.51
CA MET A 701 6.97 -5.82 7.93
C MET A 701 8.03 -4.77 8.29
N LEU A 702 7.70 -3.48 8.20
CA LEU A 702 8.61 -2.39 8.54
C LEU A 702 8.98 -2.43 10.03
N SER A 703 7.99 -2.64 10.91
CA SER A 703 8.19 -2.84 12.35
C SER A 703 9.05 -4.06 12.66
N ALA A 704 8.78 -5.20 12.01
CA ALA A 704 9.56 -6.41 12.18
C ALA A 704 11.02 -6.25 11.72
N GLN A 705 11.27 -5.52 10.63
CA GLN A 705 12.62 -5.18 10.17
C GLN A 705 13.33 -4.20 11.11
N ALA A 706 12.62 -3.20 11.65
CA ALA A 706 13.16 -2.29 12.65
C ALA A 706 13.56 -3.06 13.92
N MET A 707 12.71 -3.98 14.37
CA MET A 707 12.98 -4.90 15.48
C MET A 707 14.21 -5.77 15.22
N LYS A 708 14.31 -6.36 14.03
CA LYS A 708 15.48 -7.16 13.62
C LYS A 708 16.79 -6.36 13.69
N LYS A 709 16.79 -5.10 13.23
CA LYS A 709 17.96 -4.21 13.33
C LYS A 709 18.29 -3.86 14.79
N ALA A 710 17.28 -3.56 15.60
CA ALA A 710 17.44 -3.28 17.03
C ALA A 710 18.08 -4.48 17.75
N PHE A 711 17.51 -5.67 17.52
CA PHE A 711 17.99 -6.92 18.12
C PHE A 711 19.40 -7.26 17.65
N ALA A 712 19.70 -7.14 16.35
CA ALA A 712 21.05 -7.37 15.81
C ALA A 712 22.10 -6.48 16.48
N ARG A 713 21.75 -5.23 16.82
CA ARG A 713 22.65 -4.30 17.51
C ARG A 713 22.75 -4.57 19.02
N LEU A 714 21.66 -4.99 19.67
CA LEU A 714 21.64 -5.34 21.10
C LEU A 714 22.33 -6.69 21.38
N LYS A 715 22.27 -7.64 20.44
CA LYS A 715 22.77 -9.02 20.60
C LYS A 715 24.21 -9.11 21.13
N PRO A 716 25.21 -8.36 20.61
CA PRO A 716 26.56 -8.39 21.16
C PRO A 716 26.64 -7.93 22.62
N GLU A 717 25.82 -6.95 23.02
CA GLU A 717 25.81 -6.42 24.39
C GLU A 717 25.05 -7.34 25.36
N ILE A 718 23.95 -7.96 24.90
CA ILE A 718 23.24 -9.02 25.65
C ILE A 718 24.18 -10.21 25.89
N GLN A 719 24.97 -10.60 24.89
CA GLN A 719 25.96 -11.69 25.00
C GLN A 719 27.14 -11.32 25.94
N LYS A 720 27.54 -10.04 25.99
CA LYS A 720 28.52 -9.54 26.95
C LYS A 720 27.96 -9.45 28.38
N ALA A 721 26.69 -9.09 28.53
CA ALA A 721 26.01 -8.91 29.82
C ALA A 721 25.59 -10.23 30.47
N LYS A 722 25.43 -11.32 29.70
CA LYS A 722 25.08 -12.65 30.22
C LYS A 722 25.80 -13.78 29.48
N VAL A 723 26.82 -14.33 30.14
CA VAL A 723 27.09 -15.77 30.08
C VAL A 723 25.84 -16.47 30.66
N GLY A 724 24.99 -17.03 29.80
CA GLY A 724 23.95 -18.00 30.20
C GLY A 724 22.50 -17.53 30.25
N GLN A 725 21.92 -17.05 29.13
CA GLN A 725 20.49 -17.28 28.87
C GLN A 725 20.29 -18.01 27.54
N THR A 726 19.65 -19.17 27.67
CA THR A 726 19.32 -20.16 26.65
C THR A 726 18.10 -19.74 25.83
N GLU A 727 18.09 -20.13 24.55
CA GLU A 727 16.94 -20.10 23.64
C GLU A 727 15.67 -20.56 24.37
N ILE A 728 14.55 -19.82 24.26
CA ILE A 728 13.34 -20.20 25.02
C ILE A 728 12.72 -21.49 24.47
N GLY A 729 12.95 -21.80 23.21
CA GLY A 729 12.60 -23.08 22.58
C GLY A 729 13.09 -23.11 21.14
N THR A 730 13.14 -24.29 20.56
CA THR A 730 13.52 -24.47 19.14
C THR A 730 12.28 -24.75 18.30
N VAL A 731 12.06 -23.95 17.25
CA VAL A 731 10.96 -24.12 16.28
C VAL A 731 11.55 -24.43 14.92
N VAL A 732 11.10 -25.50 14.29
CA VAL A 732 11.36 -25.74 12.86
C VAL A 732 10.20 -25.20 12.05
N LEU A 733 10.47 -24.37 11.05
CA LEU A 733 9.47 -23.84 10.14
C LEU A 733 9.69 -24.37 8.73
N ALA A 734 8.61 -24.73 8.05
CA ALA A 734 8.67 -25.18 6.65
C ALA A 734 7.41 -24.79 5.90
N THR A 735 7.56 -24.30 4.67
CA THR A 735 6.46 -24.30 3.71
C THR A 735 6.42 -25.70 3.10
N VAL A 736 5.26 -26.34 3.17
CA VAL A 736 5.12 -27.78 2.88
C VAL A 736 5.48 -28.13 1.44
N GLN A 737 5.78 -29.41 1.21
CA GLN A 737 6.13 -29.92 -0.11
C GLN A 737 5.12 -29.50 -1.19
N GLY A 738 5.62 -29.05 -2.33
CA GLY A 738 4.86 -28.55 -3.46
C GLY A 738 4.31 -27.14 -3.28
N ASP A 739 4.51 -26.50 -2.12
CA ASP A 739 4.13 -25.10 -1.89
C ASP A 739 5.37 -24.21 -1.80
N ILE A 740 5.33 -23.12 -2.55
CA ILE A 740 6.43 -22.17 -2.70
C ILE A 740 6.11 -20.81 -2.09
N HIS A 741 4.93 -20.66 -1.51
CA HIS A 741 4.50 -19.43 -0.88
C HIS A 741 4.95 -19.44 0.58
N ASP A 742 5.97 -18.64 0.86
CA ASP A 742 6.67 -18.62 2.14
C ASP A 742 6.58 -17.27 2.84
N ILE A 743 5.89 -16.29 2.27
CA ILE A 743 5.72 -14.96 2.86
C ILE A 743 5.16 -15.07 4.28
N GLY A 744 4.05 -15.80 4.47
CA GLY A 744 3.45 -16.03 5.79
C GLY A 744 4.40 -16.70 6.78
N LYS A 745 5.11 -17.75 6.33
CA LYS A 745 6.13 -18.44 7.13
C LYS A 745 7.27 -17.51 7.52
N ASN A 746 7.78 -16.71 6.59
CA ASN A 746 8.91 -15.80 6.82
C ASN A 746 8.52 -14.71 7.82
N ILE A 747 7.28 -14.22 7.78
CA ILE A 747 6.74 -13.31 8.79
C ILE A 747 6.73 -14.00 10.17
N VAL A 748 6.19 -15.22 10.25
CA VAL A 748 6.17 -16.00 11.50
C VAL A 748 7.58 -16.29 12.02
N ALA A 749 8.52 -16.62 11.12
CA ALA A 749 9.93 -16.83 11.46
C ALA A 749 10.52 -15.60 12.13
N VAL A 750 10.38 -14.43 11.48
CA VAL A 750 10.87 -13.15 12.01
C VAL A 750 10.22 -12.83 13.36
N LEU A 751 8.91 -13.04 13.51
CA LEU A 751 8.25 -12.80 14.79
C LEU A 751 8.72 -13.78 15.87
N LEU A 752 8.80 -15.09 15.61
CA LEU A 752 9.29 -16.06 16.59
C LEU A 752 10.74 -15.79 17.03
N GLU A 753 11.61 -15.41 16.10
CA GLU A 753 12.98 -14.96 16.42
C GLU A 753 12.96 -13.75 17.36
N ASN A 754 12.07 -12.78 17.12
CA ASN A 754 11.92 -11.59 17.97
C ASN A 754 11.45 -11.94 19.39
N TYR A 755 10.71 -13.04 19.59
CA TYR A 755 10.29 -13.54 20.91
C TYR A 755 11.34 -14.45 21.57
N GLY A 756 12.51 -14.64 20.95
CA GLY A 756 13.64 -15.38 21.52
C GLY A 756 13.65 -16.89 21.23
N PHE A 757 12.81 -17.38 20.31
CA PHE A 757 12.91 -18.75 19.81
C PHE A 757 14.13 -18.91 18.91
N ARG A 758 14.74 -20.11 18.93
CA ARG A 758 15.62 -20.53 17.84
C ARG A 758 14.76 -21.04 16.70
N VAL A 759 14.71 -20.28 15.62
CA VAL A 759 14.00 -20.67 14.41
C VAL A 759 14.97 -21.36 13.45
N VAL A 760 14.60 -22.57 13.04
CA VAL A 760 15.26 -23.32 11.96
C VAL A 760 14.29 -23.32 10.79
N ASP A 761 14.49 -22.37 9.89
CA ASP A 761 13.68 -22.25 8.69
C ASP A 761 14.23 -23.16 7.58
N LEU A 762 13.46 -24.18 7.21
CA LEU A 762 13.80 -25.12 6.15
C LEU A 762 13.48 -24.57 4.75
N GLY A 763 12.89 -23.38 4.67
CA GLY A 763 12.49 -22.75 3.44
C GLY A 763 11.17 -23.30 2.91
N ARG A 764 11.06 -23.38 1.60
CA ARG A 764 9.84 -23.72 0.86
C ARG A 764 10.02 -24.95 0.00
N ASP A 765 8.90 -25.55 -0.38
CA ASP A 765 8.87 -26.86 -1.06
C ASP A 765 9.66 -27.94 -0.29
N VAL A 766 9.43 -28.01 1.02
CA VAL A 766 10.20 -28.90 1.90
C VAL A 766 9.56 -30.28 1.96
N LYS A 767 10.32 -31.31 1.58
CA LYS A 767 9.89 -32.71 1.67
C LYS A 767 9.56 -33.12 3.11
N ASN A 768 8.53 -33.94 3.28
CA ASN A 768 8.05 -34.36 4.60
C ASN A 768 9.14 -35.06 5.44
N GLU A 769 10.00 -35.85 4.80
CA GLU A 769 11.11 -36.54 5.45
C GLU A 769 12.17 -35.56 5.97
N VAL A 770 12.47 -34.49 5.22
CA VAL A 770 13.42 -33.45 5.61
C VAL A 770 12.93 -32.70 6.85
N VAL A 771 11.62 -32.42 6.93
CA VAL A 771 11.02 -31.80 8.11
C VAL A 771 11.25 -32.67 9.36
N LEU A 772 11.02 -33.98 9.26
CA LEU A 772 11.26 -34.91 10.37
C LEU A 772 12.74 -35.01 10.75
N GLU A 773 13.61 -35.20 9.76
CA GLU A 773 15.05 -35.36 9.95
C GLU A 773 15.67 -34.15 10.65
N GLU A 774 15.38 -32.94 10.15
CA GLU A 774 15.91 -31.72 10.76
C GLU A 774 15.26 -31.43 12.11
N ALA A 775 13.94 -31.65 12.29
CA ALA A 775 13.30 -31.49 13.59
C ALA A 775 13.88 -32.41 14.68
N ARG A 776 14.22 -33.66 14.32
CA ARG A 776 14.93 -34.58 15.23
C ARG A 776 16.34 -34.10 15.53
N LYS A 777 17.10 -33.74 14.49
CA LYS A 777 18.50 -33.32 14.60
C LYS A 777 18.69 -32.09 15.46
N VAL A 778 17.76 -31.13 15.41
CA VAL A 778 17.84 -29.89 16.20
C VAL A 778 17.12 -30.00 17.55
N GLY A 779 16.44 -31.13 17.82
CA GLY A 779 15.65 -31.30 19.04
C GLY A 779 14.50 -30.30 19.14
N ALA A 780 13.74 -30.14 18.06
CA ALA A 780 12.67 -29.14 17.95
C ALA A 780 11.61 -29.33 19.05
N ASP A 781 11.25 -28.26 19.75
CA ASP A 781 10.15 -28.27 20.72
C ASP A 781 8.79 -28.25 20.02
N MET A 782 8.73 -27.71 18.80
CA MET A 782 7.56 -27.74 17.91
C MET A 782 7.96 -27.56 16.45
N VAL A 783 7.04 -27.90 15.54
CA VAL A 783 7.16 -27.66 14.09
C VAL A 783 6.01 -26.78 13.61
N GLY A 784 6.31 -25.73 12.85
CA GLY A 784 5.31 -24.90 12.17
C GLY A 784 5.30 -25.17 10.67
N LEU A 785 4.13 -25.50 10.13
CA LEU A 785 3.95 -25.75 8.69
C LEU A 785 3.10 -24.65 8.05
N SER A 786 3.50 -24.20 6.87
CA SER A 786 2.78 -23.19 6.08
C SER A 786 2.35 -23.71 4.71
N ALA A 787 1.14 -23.33 4.27
CA ALA A 787 0.65 -23.53 2.90
C ALA A 787 -0.24 -22.36 2.47
N LEU A 788 -0.03 -21.83 1.26
CA LEU A 788 -0.94 -20.88 0.61
C LEU A 788 -1.80 -21.57 -0.43
N MET A 789 -1.26 -22.57 -1.12
CA MET A 789 -2.01 -23.31 -2.11
C MET A 789 -2.86 -24.34 -1.41
N THR A 790 -4.13 -24.38 -1.78
CA THR A 790 -5.04 -25.36 -1.20
C THR A 790 -4.62 -26.79 -1.53
N THR A 791 -4.00 -26.96 -2.70
CA THR A 791 -3.55 -28.22 -3.28
C THR A 791 -2.38 -28.86 -2.53
N THR A 792 -1.69 -28.12 -1.68
CA THR A 792 -0.49 -28.55 -0.93
C THR A 792 -0.78 -28.74 0.56
N MET A 793 -1.90 -28.21 1.08
CA MET A 793 -2.42 -28.47 2.43
C MET A 793 -2.39 -29.95 2.87
N PRO A 794 -2.74 -30.96 2.05
CA PRO A 794 -2.64 -32.37 2.46
C PRO A 794 -1.25 -32.81 2.92
N GLN A 795 -0.18 -32.13 2.51
CA GLN A 795 1.17 -32.45 2.99
C GLN A 795 1.33 -32.20 4.48
N MET A 796 0.61 -31.23 5.06
CA MET A 796 0.65 -30.98 6.52
C MET A 796 0.19 -32.21 7.30
N LYS A 797 -0.90 -32.86 6.86
CA LYS A 797 -1.38 -34.11 7.44
C LYS A 797 -0.35 -35.23 7.32
N ARG A 798 0.30 -35.34 6.16
CA ARG A 798 1.34 -36.37 5.91
C ARG A 798 2.55 -36.20 6.82
N VAL A 799 2.96 -34.97 7.13
CA VAL A 799 4.02 -34.71 8.12
C VAL A 799 3.61 -35.19 9.51
N ILE A 800 2.38 -34.89 9.95
CA ILE A 800 1.86 -35.32 11.26
C ILE A 800 1.77 -36.86 11.34
N GLU A 801 1.24 -37.50 10.30
CA GLU A 801 1.16 -38.96 10.21
C GLU A 801 2.55 -39.61 10.18
N LEU A 802 3.51 -38.98 9.50
CA LEU A 802 4.91 -39.40 9.49
C LEU A 802 5.53 -39.31 10.88
N PHE A 803 5.30 -38.22 11.61
CA PHE A 803 5.79 -38.06 13.00
C PHE A 803 5.24 -39.15 13.91
N ALA A 804 3.94 -39.44 13.80
CA ALA A 804 3.28 -40.50 14.56
C ALA A 804 3.82 -41.89 14.20
N ARG A 805 3.99 -42.20 12.91
CA ARG A 805 4.54 -43.48 12.44
C ARG A 805 5.96 -43.73 12.94
N GLU A 806 6.76 -42.67 13.00
CA GLU A 806 8.16 -42.72 13.39
C GLU A 806 8.37 -42.54 14.90
N GLY A 807 7.30 -42.39 15.68
CA GLY A 807 7.35 -42.20 17.13
C GLY A 807 8.03 -40.90 17.57
N PHE A 808 8.04 -39.87 16.73
CA PHE A 808 8.57 -38.56 17.08
C PHE A 808 7.46 -37.70 17.70
N ASP A 809 7.43 -37.66 19.03
CA ASP A 809 6.50 -36.78 19.76
C ASP A 809 6.97 -35.32 19.61
N CYS A 810 6.40 -34.60 18.64
CA CYS A 810 6.61 -33.17 18.46
C CYS A 810 5.32 -32.51 17.95
N PRO A 811 4.78 -31.50 18.65
CA PRO A 811 3.54 -30.84 18.27
C PRO A 811 3.76 -30.04 16.98
N VAL A 812 2.80 -30.17 16.08
CA VAL A 812 2.77 -29.44 14.81
C VAL A 812 1.72 -28.34 14.90
N ILE A 813 2.10 -27.10 14.64
CA ILE A 813 1.19 -25.98 14.42
C ILE A 813 1.12 -25.68 12.92
N VAL A 814 -0.03 -25.22 12.43
CA VAL A 814 -0.24 -24.96 10.99
C VAL A 814 -0.78 -23.57 10.72
N GLY A 815 -0.46 -23.01 9.56
CA GLY A 815 -0.93 -21.70 9.11
C GLY A 815 -0.81 -21.47 7.61
N GLY A 816 -1.20 -20.27 7.15
CA GLY A 816 -1.21 -19.86 5.74
C GLY A 816 -2.61 -19.55 5.22
N ALA A 817 -2.73 -18.76 4.14
CA ALA A 817 -4.03 -18.17 3.76
C ALA A 817 -5.10 -19.19 3.36
N ALA A 818 -4.71 -20.41 2.98
CA ALA A 818 -5.62 -21.50 2.67
C ALA A 818 -6.01 -22.36 3.90
N THR A 819 -5.34 -22.20 5.04
CA THR A 819 -5.60 -23.02 6.24
C THR A 819 -6.68 -22.41 7.13
N THR A 820 -7.35 -23.27 7.91
CA THR A 820 -8.38 -22.85 8.88
C THR A 820 -8.22 -23.61 10.20
N LYS A 821 -8.84 -23.09 11.27
CA LYS A 821 -8.88 -23.78 12.57
C LYS A 821 -9.49 -25.17 12.48
N ALA A 822 -10.62 -25.29 11.77
CA ALA A 822 -11.29 -26.57 11.54
C ALA A 822 -10.36 -27.58 10.82
N PHE A 823 -9.57 -27.11 9.85
CA PHE A 823 -8.59 -27.94 9.16
C PHE A 823 -7.47 -28.43 10.09
N ALA A 824 -6.93 -27.57 10.95
CA ALA A 824 -5.89 -27.96 11.90
C ALA A 824 -6.36 -29.06 12.87
N GLU A 825 -7.57 -28.92 13.41
CA GLU A 825 -8.20 -29.92 14.28
C GLU A 825 -8.39 -31.26 13.56
N GLN A 826 -8.83 -31.22 12.30
CA GLN A 826 -9.10 -32.40 11.49
C GLN A 826 -7.84 -33.23 11.17
N ILE A 827 -6.68 -32.59 11.01
CA ILE A 827 -5.41 -33.29 10.73
C ILE A 827 -4.63 -33.67 11.99
N GLY A 828 -5.16 -33.36 13.17
CA GLY A 828 -4.47 -33.61 14.44
C GLY A 828 -3.31 -32.64 14.71
N ALA A 829 -3.31 -31.45 14.10
CA ALA A 829 -2.37 -30.40 14.46
C ALA A 829 -2.71 -29.86 15.85
N ARG A 830 -1.69 -29.38 16.57
CA ARG A 830 -1.84 -28.81 17.92
C ARG A 830 -2.64 -27.51 17.91
N GLY A 831 -2.58 -26.75 16.82
CA GLY A 831 -3.38 -25.56 16.65
C GLY A 831 -3.14 -24.88 15.30
N HIS A 832 -3.93 -23.84 15.06
CA HIS A 832 -3.91 -23.04 13.85
C HIS A 832 -3.55 -21.59 14.18
N GLY A 833 -2.52 -21.06 13.54
CA GLY A 833 -2.27 -19.61 13.53
C GLY A 833 -2.94 -18.98 12.32
N ARG A 834 -4.05 -18.25 12.52
CA ARG A 834 -4.74 -17.55 11.42
C ARG A 834 -3.87 -16.48 10.78
N ASP A 835 -3.08 -15.82 11.61
CA ASP A 835 -2.09 -14.84 11.22
C ASP A 835 -0.78 -15.09 11.98
N ALA A 836 0.21 -14.24 11.72
CA ALA A 836 1.52 -14.41 12.30
C ALA A 836 1.56 -14.18 13.82
N GLN A 837 0.64 -13.40 14.39
CA GLN A 837 0.55 -13.20 15.83
C GLN A 837 -0.06 -14.40 16.54
N GLU A 838 -1.19 -14.90 16.03
CA GLU A 838 -1.83 -16.10 16.58
C GLU A 838 -0.85 -17.29 16.55
N ALA A 839 -0.03 -17.39 15.49
CA ALA A 839 1.03 -18.39 15.40
C ALA A 839 2.07 -18.26 16.53
N VAL A 840 2.49 -17.04 16.88
CA VAL A 840 3.43 -16.79 17.99
C VAL A 840 2.79 -17.07 19.35
N ALA A 841 1.55 -16.62 19.57
CA ALA A 841 0.81 -16.87 20.80
C ALA A 841 0.65 -18.39 21.04
N LEU A 842 0.28 -19.11 19.99
CA LEU A 842 0.16 -20.57 20.00
C LEU A 842 1.52 -21.24 20.28
N ALA A 843 2.60 -20.77 19.67
CA ALA A 843 3.94 -21.31 19.93
C ALA A 843 4.36 -21.14 21.40
N LEU A 844 4.08 -19.99 22.01
CA LEU A 844 4.35 -19.75 23.43
C LEU A 844 3.53 -20.66 24.35
N GLU A 845 2.25 -20.87 24.02
CA GLU A 845 1.37 -21.79 24.74
C GLU A 845 1.89 -23.23 24.69
N VAL A 846 2.20 -23.73 23.49
CA VAL A 846 2.74 -25.08 23.27
C VAL A 846 4.04 -25.28 24.04
N LEU A 847 4.95 -24.30 24.01
CA LEU A 847 6.21 -24.38 24.74
C LEU A 847 5.99 -24.45 26.27
N LYS A 848 5.04 -23.65 26.80
CA LYS A 848 4.69 -23.64 28.22
C LYS A 848 4.18 -24.99 28.69
N GLU A 849 3.33 -25.63 27.90
CA GLU A 849 2.78 -26.96 28.17
C GLU A 849 3.86 -28.05 28.13
N ARG A 850 4.75 -28.03 27.13
CA ARG A 850 5.85 -29.01 27.06
C ARG A 850 6.80 -28.91 28.25
N ARG A 851 7.06 -27.69 28.72
CA ARG A 851 7.85 -27.46 29.95
C ARG A 851 7.12 -27.93 31.21
N ALA A 852 5.79 -27.85 31.24
CA ALA A 852 4.98 -28.39 32.35
C ALA A 852 4.95 -29.93 32.34
N GLY A 853 4.81 -30.56 31.16
CA GLY A 853 4.84 -32.01 31.00
C GLY A 853 6.19 -32.63 31.37
N ARG A 854 7.31 -32.03 30.94
CA ARG A 854 8.68 -32.49 31.30
C ARG A 854 9.00 -32.39 32.81
N LYS A 855 8.26 -31.57 33.57
CA LYS A 855 8.39 -31.51 35.05
C LYS A 855 7.54 -32.55 35.78
N GLY A 856 6.55 -33.15 35.13
CA GLY A 856 5.69 -34.20 35.70
C GLY A 856 6.32 -35.60 35.66
N ASP A 857 7.15 -35.89 34.65
CA ASP A 857 7.86 -37.18 34.50
C ASP A 857 9.16 -37.29 35.32
N ALA A 858 9.55 -36.22 36.04
CA ALA A 858 10.72 -36.17 36.91
C ALA A 858 10.36 -36.18 38.42
N GLY A 859 9.12 -36.55 38.75
CA GLY A 859 8.58 -36.64 40.12
C GLY A 859 8.50 -38.06 40.65
#